data_AF-A0A973M4J7-F1
#
_entry.id   AF-A0A973M4J7-F1
#
_cell.length_a   1.000
_cell.length_b   1.000
_cell.length_c   1.000
_cell.angle_alpha   90.00
_cell.angle_beta   90.00
_cell.angle_gamma   90.00
#
_symmetry.space_group_name_H-M   'P 1'
#
loop_
_entity.id
_entity.type
_entity.pdbx_description
1 polymer ?
#
loop_
_entity_poly.entity_id
_entity_poly.type
_entity_poly.pdbx_seq_one_letter_code
_entity_poly.pdbx_strand_id
1 'polypeptide(L)'
;MEAKNLPEEFVPGQIVTAPGEIVLNAGRPVTELAVTNTGDRPIQVGSHFHFAEANKALEFDREAARGRRLDIPAGTAVRFEPADRKTVRLVTLGGAREVYGLRNLTNGPLDERTTAEGGSGGQGAGGEHAPSSAGAAPTSLLLNREIPRSQYAQLYGATTGDRVRLGDTGLFAEVERDLTTYGEEVVFGGGKVLRDGMGQNGRVTRSGDAGDAGGPGPEVPDTVITNALIVDYTGIYKADVALRDGHIQAIGKAGNPLVQDGVDIVVGASTEIIAGERKILTAGGIDTHIHFISPDQVPTALASGITTMIGGGTGPAEGTKATTVTPGAWHIARMLEAAEGLPMNFGFLGKGHASRTEPLAEQIEAGAIGLKIHEDWGATHSSIDASLRVADEYDVQIAIHTDTLNECGFLEDTIAAIGDRVIHTFHTEGAGGGHAPDIIAIAGQPNVLPSSTNPTNPFTRNTAEEHLDMLMVCHHLSPQIPEDVAFADSRIRPETIAAEDVLHDLGVFSIMSSDSQAMGRVGEVITRTWQLADKMKAQRGTLASNNTPNDGGEPGPADNFRIKRYVAKYTINPAIAQGIADSVGSVEVGKFADLVLWDPAFFGVKPDLVIKGGTIANSVMGDPNGSIPTPQPQTLRMAWAAYGRSVESSSITFLSKAAIEAGVPERLALKKNIRAVGGIRSLRKADLPFNGETPHLEVDPETYEVRVDGELATCDPVEILPLAQRYFLF
;
A
#
# COMPACT_ATOMS: atom_id res chain seq x y z
N MET A 1 47.80 -3.96 -16.49
CA MET A 1 46.90 -4.64 -15.55
C MET A 1 45.50 -4.19 -15.90
N GLU A 2 44.83 -4.99 -16.73
CA GLU A 2 43.45 -4.73 -17.15
C GLU A 2 42.52 -4.83 -15.94
N ALA A 3 41.63 -3.86 -15.82
CA ALA A 3 40.53 -3.87 -14.88
C ALA A 3 39.67 -5.11 -15.20
N LYS A 4 39.73 -6.11 -14.32
CA LYS A 4 38.77 -7.21 -14.34
C LYS A 4 37.38 -6.61 -14.13
N ASN A 5 36.51 -6.77 -15.12
CA ASN A 5 35.06 -6.67 -14.97
C ASN A 5 34.65 -7.54 -13.77
N LEU A 6 34.38 -6.90 -12.62
CA LEU A 6 33.57 -7.50 -11.59
C LEU A 6 32.13 -7.54 -12.16
N PRO A 7 31.39 -8.67 -12.02
CA PRO A 7 29.97 -8.67 -12.38
C PRO A 7 29.26 -7.54 -11.61
N GLU A 8 28.28 -6.87 -12.23
CA GLU A 8 27.47 -5.85 -11.55
C GLU A 8 27.01 -6.38 -10.18
N GLU A 9 27.38 -5.68 -9.11
CA GLU A 9 27.04 -6.07 -7.75
C GLU A 9 25.51 -6.09 -7.59
N PHE A 10 24.95 -7.17 -7.06
CA PHE A 10 23.52 -7.26 -6.80
C PHE A 10 23.12 -6.28 -5.69
N VAL A 11 22.24 -5.32 -5.99
CA VAL A 11 21.80 -4.28 -5.04
C VAL A 11 20.29 -4.41 -4.75
N PRO A 12 19.88 -4.73 -3.50
CA PRO A 12 18.47 -4.69 -3.10
C PRO A 12 17.89 -3.28 -3.26
N GLY A 13 16.66 -3.17 -3.77
CA GLY A 13 16.00 -1.87 -3.94
C GLY A 13 16.60 -0.96 -5.04
N GLN A 14 17.47 -1.50 -5.91
CA GLN A 14 18.14 -0.73 -6.96
C GLN A 14 17.15 0.04 -7.85
N ILE A 15 17.45 1.31 -8.09
CA ILE A 15 16.78 2.12 -9.11
C ILE A 15 17.62 2.08 -10.39
N VAL A 16 17.04 1.56 -11.47
CA VAL A 16 17.61 1.55 -12.82
C VAL A 16 16.90 2.63 -13.63
N THR A 17 17.58 3.74 -13.89
CA THR A 17 17.00 4.86 -14.63
C THR A 17 16.93 4.59 -16.11
N ALA A 18 15.88 5.08 -16.77
CA ALA A 18 15.85 5.15 -18.22
C ALA A 18 17.01 6.04 -18.74
N PRO A 19 17.49 5.85 -19.98
CA PRO A 19 18.51 6.72 -20.55
C PRO A 19 17.98 8.15 -20.74
N GLY A 20 18.89 9.13 -20.65
CA GLY A 20 18.59 10.54 -20.94
C GLY A 20 18.51 11.45 -19.71
N GLU A 21 18.05 12.67 -19.96
CA GLU A 21 17.99 13.77 -19.01
C GLU A 21 16.54 14.17 -18.71
N ILE A 22 16.31 14.83 -17.58
CA ILE A 22 15.04 15.46 -17.21
C ILE A 22 15.15 16.96 -17.42
N VAL A 23 14.24 17.50 -18.22
CA VAL A 23 14.08 18.95 -18.42
C VAL A 23 13.25 19.53 -17.27
N LEU A 24 13.85 20.41 -16.47
CA LEU A 24 13.16 21.13 -15.39
C LEU A 24 12.52 22.42 -15.91
N ASN A 25 11.39 22.82 -15.32
CA ASN A 25 10.72 24.11 -15.55
C ASN A 25 10.44 24.40 -17.03
N ALA A 26 10.13 23.35 -17.81
CA ALA A 26 10.06 23.41 -19.25
C ALA A 26 9.11 24.52 -19.75
N GLY A 27 9.56 25.28 -20.76
CA GLY A 27 8.75 26.30 -21.42
C GLY A 27 8.64 27.63 -20.66
N ARG A 28 9.30 27.78 -19.50
CA ARG A 28 9.27 29.02 -18.73
C ARG A 28 10.34 30.03 -19.19
N PRO A 29 10.01 31.32 -19.35
CA PRO A 29 10.99 32.34 -19.68
C PRO A 29 12.10 32.43 -18.62
N VAL A 30 13.36 32.42 -19.08
CA VAL A 30 14.55 32.53 -18.23
C VAL A 30 15.05 33.98 -18.21
N THR A 31 15.47 34.44 -17.03
CA THR A 31 16.13 35.74 -16.83
C THR A 31 17.41 35.52 -16.03
N GLU A 32 18.55 36.01 -16.54
CA GLU A 32 19.82 35.98 -15.80
C GLU A 32 20.06 37.30 -15.07
N LEU A 33 20.43 37.22 -13.80
CA LEU A 33 20.76 38.39 -12.98
C LEU A 33 22.09 38.19 -12.26
N ALA A 34 22.94 39.21 -12.29
CA ALA A 34 24.10 39.27 -11.40
C ALA A 34 23.64 39.72 -10.01
N VAL A 35 23.98 38.93 -9.00
CA VAL A 35 23.58 39.14 -7.60
C VAL A 35 24.83 39.23 -6.75
N THR A 36 24.93 40.32 -5.99
CA THR A 36 26.06 40.58 -5.07
C THR A 36 25.58 40.58 -3.62
N ASN A 37 26.25 39.86 -2.74
CA ASN A 37 26.01 39.95 -1.30
C ASN A 37 26.84 41.09 -0.68
N THR A 38 26.18 42.19 -0.35
CA THR A 38 26.78 43.35 0.31
C THR A 38 26.73 43.25 1.85
N GLY A 39 26.16 42.17 2.36
CA GLY A 39 26.09 41.88 3.78
C GLY A 39 27.38 41.30 4.36
N ASP A 40 27.42 41.23 5.70
CA ASP A 40 28.52 40.71 6.50
C ASP A 40 28.37 39.21 6.87
N ARG A 41 27.31 38.57 6.39
CA ARG A 41 26.97 37.17 6.66
C ARG A 41 26.57 36.43 5.38
N PRO A 42 26.70 35.10 5.38
CA PRO A 42 26.21 34.29 4.28
C PRO A 42 24.70 34.40 4.12
N ILE A 43 24.24 34.40 2.87
CA ILE A 43 22.83 34.41 2.49
C ILE A 43 22.59 33.22 1.56
N GLN A 44 21.52 32.46 1.80
CA GLN A 44 21.15 31.32 0.97
C GLN A 44 19.68 31.43 0.58
N VAL A 45 19.40 31.27 -0.72
CA VAL A 45 18.05 31.42 -1.29
C VAL A 45 17.63 30.10 -1.92
N GLY A 46 16.51 29.55 -1.44
CA GLY A 46 15.94 28.28 -1.91
C GLY A 46 15.24 28.39 -3.27
N SER A 47 15.06 27.26 -3.94
CA SER A 47 14.56 27.17 -5.32
C SER A 47 13.22 27.86 -5.56
N HIS A 48 12.28 27.74 -4.63
CA HIS A 48 10.90 28.26 -4.75
C HIS A 48 10.66 29.59 -4.04
N PHE A 49 11.72 30.23 -3.52
CA PHE A 49 11.59 31.55 -2.92
C PHE A 49 11.35 32.61 -4.01
N HIS A 50 10.35 33.49 -3.83
CA HIS A 50 10.13 34.61 -4.76
C HIS A 50 11.33 35.55 -4.74
N PHE A 51 12.12 35.60 -5.81
CA PHE A 51 13.47 36.15 -5.75
C PHE A 51 13.50 37.66 -5.44
N ALA A 52 12.49 38.42 -5.86
CA ALA A 52 12.35 39.85 -5.52
C ALA A 52 12.23 40.11 -4.01
N GLU A 53 11.80 39.12 -3.23
CA GLU A 53 11.66 39.19 -1.77
C GLU A 53 12.94 38.78 -1.03
N ALA A 54 14.05 38.48 -1.73
CA ALA A 54 15.27 38.00 -1.09
C ALA A 54 15.85 39.04 -0.11
N ASN A 55 16.80 38.66 0.73
CA ASN A 55 17.40 39.54 1.75
C ASN A 55 17.86 40.88 1.12
N LYS A 56 17.61 42.01 1.81
CA LYS A 56 17.98 43.36 1.34
C LYS A 56 19.47 43.56 1.09
N ALA A 57 20.33 42.75 1.71
CA ALA A 57 21.77 42.75 1.50
C ALA A 57 22.20 42.04 0.19
N LEU A 58 21.27 41.44 -0.55
CA LEU A 58 21.51 41.02 -1.92
C LEU A 58 21.14 42.16 -2.87
N GLU A 59 22.15 42.69 -3.56
CA GLU A 59 22.05 43.73 -4.58
C GLU A 59 21.90 43.09 -5.97
N PHE A 60 20.77 43.39 -6.63
CA PHE A 60 20.40 42.97 -7.99
C PHE A 60 19.16 43.75 -8.44
N ASP A 61 18.76 43.59 -9.70
CA ASP A 61 17.53 44.18 -10.23
C ASP A 61 16.27 43.49 -9.68
N ARG A 62 15.62 44.13 -8.71
CA ARG A 62 14.41 43.62 -8.03
C ARG A 62 13.18 43.61 -8.94
N GLU A 63 13.08 44.54 -9.88
CA GLU A 63 11.96 44.61 -10.82
C GLU A 63 12.06 43.45 -11.81
N ALA A 64 13.25 43.23 -12.38
CA ALA A 64 13.52 42.08 -13.23
C ALA A 64 13.36 40.73 -12.50
N ALA A 65 13.48 40.70 -11.17
CA ALA A 65 13.23 39.50 -10.36
C ALA A 65 11.76 39.33 -9.91
N ARG A 66 10.88 40.32 -10.13
CA ARG A 66 9.46 40.23 -9.76
C ARG A 66 8.78 39.08 -10.52
N GLY A 67 7.93 38.31 -9.84
CA GLY A 67 7.29 37.10 -10.35
C GLY A 67 8.20 35.97 -10.82
N ARG A 68 9.44 35.89 -10.30
CA ARG A 68 10.40 34.85 -10.67
C ARG A 68 11.04 34.16 -9.45
N ARG A 69 11.51 32.94 -9.66
CA ARG A 69 12.24 32.10 -8.68
C ARG A 69 13.49 31.50 -9.32
N LEU A 70 14.36 30.88 -8.53
CA LEU A 70 15.59 30.27 -9.04
C LEU A 70 15.29 29.07 -9.97
N ASP A 71 15.98 29.00 -11.11
CA ASP A 71 15.95 27.88 -12.06
C ASP A 71 16.96 26.80 -11.64
N ILE A 72 16.66 26.13 -10.53
CA ILE A 72 17.48 25.09 -9.92
C ILE A 72 16.56 23.92 -9.49
N PRO A 73 17.09 22.70 -9.24
CA PRO A 73 16.26 21.59 -8.79
C PRO A 73 15.44 21.93 -7.53
N ALA A 74 14.18 21.50 -7.48
CA ALA A 74 13.29 21.68 -6.35
C ALA A 74 13.96 21.26 -5.02
N GLY A 75 13.78 22.05 -3.97
CA GLY A 75 14.42 21.83 -2.66
C GLY A 75 15.89 22.22 -2.53
N THR A 76 16.58 22.56 -3.62
CA THR A 76 17.97 23.07 -3.55
C THR A 76 18.03 24.58 -3.34
N ALA A 77 19.24 25.14 -3.18
CA ALA A 77 19.45 26.56 -2.92
C ALA A 77 20.76 27.08 -3.53
N VAL A 78 20.82 28.41 -3.75
CA VAL A 78 22.07 29.11 -4.08
C VAL A 78 22.56 29.87 -2.86
N ARG A 79 23.83 29.68 -2.52
CA ARG A 79 24.51 30.33 -1.38
C ARG A 79 25.40 31.47 -1.87
N PHE A 80 25.41 32.57 -1.13
CA PHE A 80 26.23 33.76 -1.34
C PHE A 80 27.00 34.05 -0.06
N GLU A 81 28.32 33.89 -0.07
CA GLU A 81 29.16 34.34 1.04
C GLU A 81 29.24 35.89 1.06
N PRO A 82 29.68 36.52 2.15
CA PRO A 82 29.92 37.97 2.17
C PRO A 82 30.81 38.41 1.00
N ALA A 83 30.41 39.48 0.30
CA ALA A 83 31.06 40.00 -0.90
C ALA A 83 31.03 39.09 -2.15
N ASP A 84 30.39 37.91 -2.10
CA ASP A 84 30.22 37.07 -3.29
C ASP A 84 29.38 37.80 -4.34
N ARG A 85 29.77 37.63 -5.60
CA ARG A 85 28.96 37.98 -6.78
C ARG A 85 28.76 36.75 -7.65
N LYS A 86 27.50 36.40 -7.93
CA LYS A 86 27.14 35.25 -8.79
C LYS A 86 26.06 35.65 -9.78
N THR A 87 26.13 35.13 -11.00
CA THR A 87 25.01 35.19 -11.94
C THR A 87 24.07 34.03 -11.64
N VAL A 88 22.78 34.32 -11.45
CA VAL A 88 21.74 33.31 -11.26
C VAL A 88 20.76 33.32 -12.43
N ARG A 89 20.24 32.13 -12.74
CA ARG A 89 19.10 31.95 -13.66
C ARG A 89 17.81 31.95 -12.86
N LEU A 90 16.83 32.72 -13.31
CA LEU A 90 15.50 32.78 -12.75
C LEU A 90 14.46 32.36 -13.79
N VAL A 91 13.44 31.64 -13.35
CA VAL A 91 12.24 31.29 -14.15
C VAL A 91 11.00 31.93 -13.55
N THR A 92 9.99 32.17 -14.37
CA THR A 92 8.69 32.67 -13.92
C THR A 92 8.03 31.73 -12.91
N LEU A 93 7.38 32.28 -11.88
CA LEU A 93 6.43 31.54 -11.06
C LEU A 93 5.27 31.04 -11.94
N GLY A 94 4.75 29.86 -11.61
CA GLY A 94 3.56 29.29 -12.25
C GLY A 94 2.28 29.69 -11.52
N GLY A 95 1.20 28.95 -11.75
CA GLY A 95 -0.07 29.11 -11.06
C GLY A 95 -0.74 30.45 -11.35
N ALA A 96 -1.49 30.95 -10.38
CA ALA A 96 -2.16 32.26 -10.45
C ALA A 96 -1.19 33.46 -10.45
N ARG A 97 0.10 33.21 -10.16
CA ARG A 97 1.15 34.23 -10.03
C ARG A 97 0.80 35.29 -8.99
N GLU A 98 0.31 34.82 -7.85
CA GLU A 98 0.09 35.62 -6.65
C GLU A 98 1.06 35.20 -5.55
N VAL A 99 1.69 36.16 -4.90
CA VAL A 99 2.62 35.89 -3.80
C VAL A 99 2.06 36.47 -2.53
N TYR A 100 2.22 35.77 -1.40
CA TYR A 100 1.85 36.25 -0.08
C TYR A 100 2.88 35.80 0.95
N GLY A 101 3.07 36.57 2.01
CA GLY A 101 4.02 36.28 3.07
C GLY A 101 5.43 36.77 2.74
N LEU A 102 6.46 35.97 3.02
CA LEU A 102 7.86 36.32 2.76
C LEU A 102 8.32 37.58 3.55
N ARG A 103 8.67 38.69 2.89
CA ARG A 103 8.91 39.99 3.56
C ARG A 103 7.74 40.96 3.38
N ASN A 104 6.60 40.50 2.88
CA ASN A 104 5.37 41.28 2.64
C ASN A 104 5.55 42.46 1.67
N LEU A 105 6.53 42.41 0.78
CA LEU A 105 6.80 43.49 -0.19
C LEU A 105 6.01 43.30 -1.49
N THR A 106 5.61 42.07 -1.81
CA THR A 106 4.98 41.73 -3.10
C THR A 106 3.62 41.05 -2.96
N ASN A 107 2.98 41.14 -1.77
CA ASN A 107 1.69 40.55 -1.47
C ASN A 107 0.62 40.90 -2.53
N GLY A 108 -0.01 39.88 -3.11
CA GLY A 108 -1.06 40.01 -4.13
C GLY A 108 -0.66 39.52 -5.53
N PRO A 109 -1.51 39.79 -6.54
CA PRO A 109 -1.21 39.52 -7.93
C PRO A 109 0.05 40.22 -8.43
N LEU A 110 0.90 39.49 -9.15
CA LEU A 110 2.18 40.02 -9.62
C LEU A 110 2.08 40.71 -10.99
N ASP A 111 1.08 40.37 -11.79
CA ASP A 111 0.93 40.82 -13.18
C ASP A 111 -0.03 42.03 -13.32
N GLU A 112 -0.78 42.37 -12.27
CA GLU A 112 -1.55 43.62 -12.21
C GLU A 112 -0.64 44.76 -11.74
N ARG A 113 -0.36 45.72 -12.63
CA ARG A 113 0.24 46.99 -12.21
C ARG A 113 -0.81 47.74 -11.40
N THR A 114 -0.63 47.79 -10.09
CA THR A 114 -1.32 48.78 -9.26
C THR A 114 -0.95 50.16 -9.80
N THR A 115 -1.89 50.78 -10.51
CA THR A 115 -1.87 52.23 -10.70
C THR A 115 -2.10 52.81 -9.31
N ALA A 116 -1.04 53.38 -8.73
CA ALA A 116 -1.12 54.00 -7.43
C ALA A 116 -2.09 55.18 -7.49
N GLU A 117 -3.22 55.07 -6.81
CA GLU A 117 -3.97 56.22 -6.29
C GLU A 117 -4.05 56.15 -4.75
N GLY A 118 -3.23 57.00 -4.11
CA GLY A 118 -3.57 57.79 -2.92
C GLY A 118 -3.67 57.13 -1.53
N GLY A 119 -2.72 57.48 -0.62
CA GLY A 119 -3.03 57.46 0.82
C GLY A 119 -1.88 57.25 1.83
N SER A 120 -0.99 58.24 1.97
CA SER A 120 -0.16 58.61 3.14
C SER A 120 0.05 57.68 4.35
N GLY A 121 1.33 57.43 4.69
CA GLY A 121 1.77 57.34 6.10
C GLY A 121 3.04 56.52 6.39
N GLY A 122 4.23 57.15 6.38
CA GLY A 122 5.43 56.58 7.01
C GLY A 122 6.76 57.00 6.37
N GLN A 123 7.37 58.07 6.89
CA GLN A 123 8.70 58.56 6.51
C GLN A 123 9.85 57.81 7.23
N GLY A 124 10.96 57.59 6.51
CA GLY A 124 12.32 57.36 7.03
C GLY A 124 12.82 55.90 6.93
N ALA A 125 13.93 55.53 6.29
CA ALA A 125 15.12 56.29 5.93
C ALA A 125 15.92 55.64 4.77
N GLY A 126 16.41 56.49 3.85
CA GLY A 126 17.79 56.50 3.32
C GLY A 126 18.29 55.33 2.46
N GLY A 127 18.25 55.49 1.13
CA GLY A 127 19.03 54.71 0.17
C GLY A 127 18.63 55.03 -1.26
N GLU A 128 19.25 56.06 -1.85
CA GLU A 128 19.07 56.43 -3.26
C GLU A 128 19.57 55.31 -4.18
N HIS A 129 18.65 54.64 -4.89
CA HIS A 129 19.00 53.81 -6.04
C HIS A 129 19.13 54.69 -7.28
N ALA A 130 20.37 54.91 -7.72
CA ALA A 130 20.66 55.39 -9.07
C ALA A 130 20.33 54.26 -10.08
N PRO A 131 19.70 54.57 -11.23
CA PRO A 131 19.41 53.56 -12.25
C PRO A 131 20.73 53.12 -12.89
N SER A 132 21.15 51.88 -12.66
CA SER A 132 22.25 51.29 -13.44
C SER A 132 21.69 50.84 -14.79
N SER A 133 21.99 51.62 -15.82
CA SER A 133 21.77 51.27 -17.21
C SER A 133 22.80 50.21 -17.64
N ALA A 134 22.54 48.95 -17.32
CA ALA A 134 23.14 47.79 -17.98
C ALA A 134 22.03 46.76 -18.18
N GLY A 135 21.54 46.68 -19.42
CA GLY A 135 20.23 46.11 -19.76
C GLY A 135 20.03 44.66 -19.33
N ALA A 136 18.92 44.42 -18.64
CA ALA A 136 18.26 43.12 -18.66
C ALA A 136 17.69 42.92 -20.07
N ALA A 137 18.42 42.20 -20.93
CA ALA A 137 17.83 41.68 -22.15
C ALA A 137 16.86 40.53 -21.78
N PRO A 138 15.62 40.52 -22.28
CA PRO A 138 14.78 39.32 -22.20
C PRO A 138 15.38 38.28 -23.15
N THR A 139 16.26 37.43 -22.63
CA THR A 139 16.91 36.38 -23.43
C THR A 139 15.99 35.16 -23.51
N SER A 140 14.96 35.21 -24.37
CA SER A 140 14.06 34.06 -24.62
C SER A 140 14.73 32.90 -25.40
N LEU A 141 16.07 32.84 -25.41
CA LEU A 141 16.89 31.90 -26.19
C LEU A 141 17.80 31.02 -25.31
N LEU A 142 17.69 31.10 -23.99
CA LEU A 142 18.43 30.21 -23.09
C LEU A 142 17.72 28.85 -23.01
N LEU A 143 18.47 27.78 -23.26
CA LEU A 143 18.00 26.40 -23.17
C LEU A 143 17.48 26.09 -21.75
N ASN A 144 16.44 25.27 -21.68
CA ASN A 144 15.89 24.74 -20.42
C ASN A 144 17.01 24.09 -19.59
N ARG A 145 16.83 24.04 -18.27
CA ARG A 145 17.77 23.33 -17.40
C ARG A 145 17.50 21.83 -17.47
N GLU A 146 18.53 21.06 -17.79
CA GLU A 146 18.50 19.60 -17.80
C GLU A 146 19.29 19.04 -16.62
N ILE A 147 18.83 17.93 -16.04
CA ILE A 147 19.58 17.16 -15.05
C ILE A 147 19.56 15.67 -15.39
N PRO A 148 20.62 14.91 -15.05
CA PRO A 148 20.62 13.47 -15.29
C PRO A 148 19.50 12.77 -14.54
N ARG A 149 18.86 11.78 -15.15
CA ARG A 149 17.81 10.98 -14.48
C ARG A 149 18.29 10.34 -13.18
N SER A 150 19.55 9.93 -13.11
CA SER A 150 20.16 9.41 -11.88
C SER A 150 20.20 10.45 -10.76
N GLN A 151 20.49 11.71 -11.09
CA GLN A 151 20.44 12.81 -10.13
C GLN A 151 18.99 13.11 -9.72
N TYR A 152 18.05 13.10 -10.66
CA TYR A 152 16.62 13.25 -10.37
C TYR A 152 16.12 12.18 -9.39
N ALA A 153 16.41 10.91 -9.69
CA ALA A 153 16.00 9.78 -8.86
C ALA A 153 16.60 9.83 -7.45
N GLN A 154 17.83 10.34 -7.29
CA GLN A 154 18.43 10.58 -5.98
C GLN A 154 17.72 11.65 -5.16
N LEU A 155 17.16 12.68 -5.82
CA LEU A 155 16.49 13.79 -5.15
C LEU A 155 15.02 13.47 -4.85
N TYR A 156 14.31 12.86 -5.79
CA TYR A 156 12.84 12.76 -5.75
C TYR A 156 12.34 11.31 -5.88
N GLY A 157 13.21 10.32 -6.04
CA GLY A 157 12.84 8.95 -6.39
C GLY A 157 12.59 8.75 -7.88
N ALA A 158 12.40 7.49 -8.28
CA ALA A 158 12.15 7.10 -9.66
C ALA A 158 10.99 7.87 -10.31
N THR A 159 11.07 8.07 -11.62
CA THR A 159 10.02 8.70 -12.46
C THR A 159 9.76 7.84 -13.71
N THR A 160 8.82 8.26 -14.56
CA THR A 160 8.32 7.49 -15.71
C THR A 160 9.44 6.83 -16.52
N GLY A 161 9.34 5.51 -16.70
CA GLY A 161 10.30 4.65 -17.41
C GLY A 161 11.48 4.16 -16.58
N ASP A 162 11.72 4.71 -15.38
CA ASP A 162 12.69 4.15 -14.45
C ASP A 162 12.12 2.86 -13.82
N ARG A 163 13.01 1.96 -13.42
CA ARG A 163 12.65 0.68 -12.79
C ARG A 163 13.23 0.57 -11.39
N VAL A 164 12.47 -0.01 -10.47
CA VAL A 164 12.87 -0.22 -9.07
C VAL A 164 12.80 -1.70 -8.73
N ARG A 165 13.91 -2.27 -8.26
CA ARG A 165 13.94 -3.65 -7.75
C ARG A 165 13.13 -3.74 -6.45
N LEU A 166 12.32 -4.79 -6.31
CA LEU A 166 11.54 -5.04 -5.09
C LEU A 166 12.37 -5.88 -4.10
N GLY A 167 12.88 -5.27 -3.03
CA GLY A 167 13.73 -5.95 -2.06
C GLY A 167 14.98 -6.52 -2.71
N ASP A 168 15.35 -7.75 -2.35
CA ASP A 168 16.40 -8.55 -3.01
C ASP A 168 15.83 -9.62 -3.96
N THR A 169 14.63 -9.38 -4.50
CA THR A 169 14.05 -10.24 -5.56
C THR A 169 14.63 -9.92 -6.95
N GLY A 170 14.30 -10.77 -7.92
CA GLY A 170 14.46 -10.56 -9.34
C GLY A 170 13.37 -9.67 -9.97
N LEU A 171 12.41 -9.15 -9.21
CA LEU A 171 11.29 -8.35 -9.72
C LEU A 171 11.64 -6.87 -9.84
N PHE A 172 11.26 -6.25 -10.95
CA PHE A 172 11.41 -4.83 -11.25
C PHE A 172 10.06 -4.18 -11.57
N ALA A 173 9.72 -3.17 -10.76
CA ALA A 173 8.58 -2.29 -10.99
C ALA A 173 9.00 -1.11 -11.86
N GLU A 174 8.44 -0.98 -13.06
CA GLU A 174 8.60 0.20 -13.91
C GLU A 174 7.56 1.26 -13.58
N VAL A 175 8.00 2.52 -13.46
CA VAL A 175 7.08 3.66 -13.25
C VAL A 175 6.32 3.93 -14.55
N GLU A 176 5.02 3.65 -14.55
CA GLU A 176 4.15 3.75 -15.73
C GLU A 176 3.80 5.21 -16.07
N ARG A 177 3.71 6.05 -15.04
CA ARG A 177 3.47 7.50 -15.16
C ARG A 177 3.92 8.23 -13.90
N ASP A 178 4.14 9.52 -14.03
CA ASP A 178 4.44 10.45 -12.94
C ASP A 178 3.47 11.64 -13.03
N LEU A 179 2.81 11.96 -11.92
CA LEU A 179 1.84 13.06 -11.84
C LEU A 179 2.49 14.40 -11.51
N THR A 180 3.80 14.43 -11.29
CA THR A 180 4.52 15.68 -11.02
C THR A 180 4.66 16.56 -12.25
N THR A 181 5.10 17.79 -12.02
CA THR A 181 5.64 18.68 -13.05
C THR A 181 7.12 18.91 -12.73
N TYR A 182 8.02 18.56 -13.66
CA TYR A 182 9.45 18.57 -13.36
C TYR A 182 9.99 19.96 -13.01
N GLY A 183 10.63 20.07 -11.84
CA GLY A 183 11.09 21.33 -11.24
C GLY A 183 10.09 21.96 -10.26
N GLU A 184 8.90 21.38 -10.10
CA GLU A 184 7.83 21.78 -9.18
C GLU A 184 7.52 20.69 -8.14
N GLU A 185 8.44 19.75 -7.93
CA GLU A 185 8.33 18.68 -6.92
C GLU A 185 8.20 19.29 -5.53
N VAL A 186 7.30 18.73 -4.72
CA VAL A 186 7.13 19.17 -3.33
C VAL A 186 8.07 18.41 -2.42
N VAL A 187 8.97 19.14 -1.76
CA VAL A 187 9.92 18.58 -0.79
C VAL A 187 10.00 19.44 0.45
N PHE A 188 9.96 18.80 1.61
CA PHE A 188 9.98 19.44 2.92
C PHE A 188 11.39 19.54 3.51
N GLY A 189 11.67 20.63 4.24
CA GLY A 189 12.90 20.84 4.99
C GLY A 189 13.43 22.27 4.95
N GLY A 190 14.53 22.52 5.67
CA GLY A 190 15.18 23.83 5.75
C GLY A 190 15.55 24.39 4.37
N GLY A 191 14.92 25.50 3.97
CA GLY A 191 15.17 26.15 2.68
C GLY A 191 14.57 25.46 1.46
N LYS A 192 13.71 24.45 1.63
CA LYS A 192 13.10 23.70 0.53
C LYS A 192 11.81 24.34 -0.01
N VAL A 193 10.91 23.54 -0.61
CA VAL A 193 9.73 23.99 -1.37
C VAL A 193 8.53 24.26 -0.47
N LEU A 194 8.21 23.32 0.43
CA LEU A 194 7.03 23.41 1.31
C LEU A 194 7.28 24.38 2.46
N ARG A 195 7.09 25.67 2.17
CA ARG A 195 7.21 26.81 3.07
C ARG A 195 6.17 27.87 2.69
N ASP A 196 5.79 28.69 3.67
CA ASP A 196 4.79 29.75 3.52
C ASP A 196 5.07 30.66 2.31
N GLY A 197 4.03 30.91 1.51
CA GLY A 197 4.09 31.72 0.29
C GLY A 197 4.78 31.06 -0.90
N MET A 198 5.28 29.82 -0.73
CA MET A 198 5.97 29.03 -1.76
C MET A 198 5.12 27.81 -2.08
N GLY A 199 5.62 26.59 -1.88
CA GLY A 199 4.82 25.38 -2.05
C GLY A 199 3.76 25.14 -0.97
N GLN A 200 3.77 25.92 0.12
CA GLN A 200 2.69 25.94 1.11
C GLN A 200 1.86 27.21 0.93
N ASN A 201 0.55 27.04 0.80
CA ASN A 201 -0.42 28.11 0.74
C ASN A 201 -0.70 28.66 2.15
N GLY A 202 -0.39 29.94 2.38
CA GLY A 202 -0.59 30.62 3.66
C GLY A 202 -1.96 31.29 3.83
N ARG A 203 -2.89 31.13 2.86
CA ARG A 203 -4.16 31.88 2.81
C ARG A 203 -5.40 31.06 3.12
N VAL A 204 -5.38 29.77 2.79
CA VAL A 204 -6.55 28.91 2.95
C VAL A 204 -6.55 28.22 4.31
N THR A 205 -7.70 28.22 4.95
CA THR A 205 -7.96 27.39 6.13
C THR A 205 -8.11 25.92 5.75
N ARG A 206 -8.10 25.04 6.76
CA ARG A 206 -8.37 23.61 6.55
C ARG A 206 -9.67 23.36 5.76
N SER A 207 -10.75 24.06 6.10
CA SER A 207 -12.07 23.92 5.46
C SER A 207 -12.17 24.57 4.07
N GLY A 208 -11.09 25.17 3.56
CA GLY A 208 -11.06 25.85 2.27
C GLY A 208 -11.53 27.30 2.32
N ASP A 209 -11.86 27.86 3.49
CA ASP A 209 -12.14 29.30 3.58
C ASP A 209 -10.86 30.12 3.32
N ALA A 210 -10.91 31.05 2.37
CA ALA A 210 -9.82 31.94 1.99
C ALA A 210 -9.90 33.32 2.68
N GLY A 211 -10.83 33.50 3.63
CA GLY A 211 -11.00 34.70 4.44
C GLY A 211 -11.40 35.92 3.59
N ASP A 212 -10.85 37.10 3.93
CA ASP A 212 -11.17 38.40 3.30
C ASP A 212 -10.88 38.48 1.78
N ALA A 213 -10.32 37.43 1.16
CA ALA A 213 -9.90 37.42 -0.25
C ALA A 213 -10.79 36.61 -1.21
N GLY A 214 -11.87 35.97 -0.76
CA GLY A 214 -12.81 35.29 -1.66
C GLY A 214 -13.52 34.08 -1.03
N GLY A 215 -14.57 33.60 -1.71
CA GLY A 215 -15.45 32.50 -1.29
C GLY A 215 -14.76 31.13 -1.14
N PRO A 216 -15.49 29.99 -1.20
CA PRO A 216 -14.94 28.69 -0.86
C PRO A 216 -13.76 28.34 -1.78
N GLY A 217 -12.56 28.26 -1.21
CA GLY A 217 -11.34 27.74 -1.82
C GLY A 217 -11.21 26.22 -1.63
N PRO A 218 -10.10 25.63 -2.11
CA PRO A 218 -9.88 24.20 -2.03
C PRO A 218 -9.65 23.75 -0.58
N GLU A 219 -10.21 22.59 -0.23
CA GLU A 219 -9.96 21.96 1.06
C GLU A 219 -8.49 21.53 1.20
N VAL A 220 -7.91 21.77 2.37
CA VAL A 220 -6.50 21.46 2.66
C VAL A 220 -6.37 20.12 3.39
N PRO A 221 -5.52 19.18 2.94
CA PRO A 221 -5.33 17.90 3.60
C PRO A 221 -4.68 18.04 4.97
N ASP A 222 -4.92 17.04 5.83
CA ASP A 222 -4.26 16.91 7.13
C ASP A 222 -2.82 16.46 6.96
N THR A 223 -2.55 15.57 6.00
CA THR A 223 -1.21 15.04 5.72
C THR A 223 -1.02 14.89 4.21
N VAL A 224 0.18 15.15 3.70
CA VAL A 224 0.58 14.77 2.34
C VAL A 224 1.81 13.85 2.38
N ILE A 225 1.71 12.71 1.71
CA ILE A 225 2.85 11.84 1.41
C ILE A 225 3.45 12.32 0.09
N THR A 226 4.64 12.91 0.13
CA THR A 226 5.25 13.53 -1.05
C THR A 226 6.01 12.53 -1.90
N ASN A 227 5.93 12.61 -3.22
CA ASN A 227 6.77 11.88 -4.16
C ASN A 227 6.79 10.35 -3.94
N ALA A 228 5.65 9.71 -3.65
CA ALA A 228 5.59 8.27 -3.41
C ALA A 228 5.53 7.47 -4.72
N LEU A 229 6.32 6.40 -4.83
CA LEU A 229 6.10 5.37 -5.85
C LEU A 229 4.97 4.45 -5.39
N ILE A 230 3.77 4.64 -5.92
CA ILE A 230 2.61 3.81 -5.61
C ILE A 230 2.74 2.48 -6.35
N VAL A 231 2.64 1.37 -5.62
CA VAL A 231 2.51 0.02 -6.17
C VAL A 231 1.17 -0.52 -5.70
N ASP A 232 0.22 -0.56 -6.61
CA ASP A 232 -1.16 -0.99 -6.36
C ASP A 232 -1.67 -1.81 -7.55
N TYR A 233 -2.75 -2.57 -7.38
CA TYR A 233 -3.34 -3.33 -8.49
C TYR A 233 -3.80 -2.39 -9.62
N THR A 234 -4.22 -1.16 -9.28
CA THR A 234 -4.63 -0.14 -10.25
C THR A 234 -3.48 0.41 -11.11
N GLY A 235 -2.23 0.33 -10.65
CA GLY A 235 -1.12 1.00 -11.32
C GLY A 235 0.19 0.97 -10.54
N ILE A 236 1.29 1.17 -11.27
CA ILE A 236 2.61 1.45 -10.68
C ILE A 236 3.03 2.85 -11.14
N TYR A 237 2.86 3.85 -10.29
CA TYR A 237 3.00 5.24 -10.70
C TYR A 237 3.47 6.15 -9.56
N LYS A 238 3.99 7.31 -9.94
CA LYS A 238 4.54 8.30 -9.02
C LYS A 238 3.54 9.44 -8.79
N ALA A 239 3.26 9.75 -7.53
CA ALA A 239 2.35 10.84 -7.16
C ALA A 239 2.56 11.33 -5.71
N ASP A 240 1.98 12.47 -5.39
CA ASP A 240 1.70 12.88 -4.02
C ASP A 240 0.34 12.33 -3.57
N VAL A 241 0.22 11.95 -2.31
CA VAL A 241 -1.02 11.37 -1.74
C VAL A 241 -1.49 12.21 -0.55
N ALA A 242 -2.68 12.79 -0.67
CA ALA A 242 -3.32 13.61 0.35
C ALA A 242 -4.23 12.77 1.26
N LEU A 243 -4.10 12.95 2.56
CA LEU A 243 -4.90 12.31 3.58
C LEU A 243 -5.72 13.37 4.33
N ARG A 244 -7.00 13.10 4.55
CA ARG A 244 -7.90 13.98 5.30
C ARG A 244 -8.96 13.17 6.01
N ASP A 245 -9.21 13.50 7.28
CA ASP A 245 -10.23 12.84 8.11
C ASP A 245 -10.13 11.30 8.07
N GLY A 246 -8.89 10.81 8.06
CA GLY A 246 -8.55 9.38 8.01
C GLY A 246 -8.73 8.68 6.67
N HIS A 247 -9.02 9.40 5.58
CA HIS A 247 -9.23 8.85 4.24
C HIS A 247 -8.24 9.43 3.22
N ILE A 248 -8.06 8.74 2.11
CA ILE A 248 -7.30 9.23 0.95
C ILE A 248 -8.17 10.29 0.25
N GLN A 249 -7.80 11.56 0.39
CA GLN A 249 -8.54 12.69 -0.17
C GLN A 249 -8.29 12.86 -1.67
N ALA A 250 -7.03 12.73 -2.09
CA ALA A 250 -6.61 12.96 -3.46
C ALA A 250 -5.25 12.31 -3.74
N ILE A 251 -5.02 11.97 -5.00
CA ILE A 251 -3.74 11.45 -5.52
C ILE A 251 -3.41 12.27 -6.76
N GLY A 252 -2.28 12.94 -6.78
CA GLY A 252 -1.97 13.91 -7.82
C GLY A 252 -0.69 14.67 -7.56
N LYS A 253 -0.66 15.93 -7.98
CA LYS A 253 0.43 16.86 -7.67
C LYS A 253 0.04 17.79 -6.52
N ALA A 254 0.82 17.77 -5.45
CA ALA A 254 0.69 18.71 -4.35
C ALA A 254 1.45 20.02 -4.58
N GLY A 255 1.09 21.04 -3.80
CA GLY A 255 1.78 22.32 -3.77
C GLY A 255 0.86 23.50 -3.48
N ASN A 256 1.20 24.64 -4.07
CA ASN A 256 0.43 25.87 -3.94
C ASN A 256 0.01 26.41 -5.31
N PRO A 257 -1.29 26.42 -5.65
CA PRO A 257 -1.77 26.84 -6.96
C PRO A 257 -1.55 28.34 -7.25
N LEU A 258 -1.17 29.14 -6.23
CA LEU A 258 -0.86 30.55 -6.42
C LEU A 258 0.48 30.77 -7.13
N VAL A 259 1.42 29.83 -7.01
CA VAL A 259 2.80 29.99 -7.52
C VAL A 259 3.35 28.78 -8.28
N GLN A 260 2.60 27.69 -8.36
CA GLN A 260 2.97 26.45 -9.03
C GLN A 260 1.87 26.02 -10.02
N ASP A 261 2.27 25.46 -11.17
CA ASP A 261 1.35 24.92 -12.16
C ASP A 261 0.86 23.52 -11.77
N GLY A 262 -0.34 23.16 -12.25
CA GLY A 262 -0.86 21.80 -12.23
C GLY A 262 -1.10 21.22 -10.83
N VAL A 263 -1.40 22.06 -9.83
CA VAL A 263 -1.61 21.61 -8.45
C VAL A 263 -3.04 21.05 -8.29
N ASP A 264 -3.13 19.78 -7.94
CA ASP A 264 -4.38 19.09 -7.58
C ASP A 264 -4.64 19.15 -6.06
N ILE A 265 -3.56 19.17 -5.27
CA ILE A 265 -3.59 19.07 -3.81
C ILE A 265 -2.97 20.33 -3.19
N VAL A 266 -3.78 21.14 -2.52
CA VAL A 266 -3.29 22.38 -1.89
C VAL A 266 -2.69 22.10 -0.52
N VAL A 267 -1.39 22.26 -0.37
CA VAL A 267 -0.72 22.17 0.94
C VAL A 267 -0.92 23.49 1.68
N GLY A 268 -1.49 23.44 2.88
CA GLY A 268 -1.76 24.62 3.70
C GLY A 268 -1.02 24.60 5.03
N ALA A 269 -1.31 25.56 5.90
CA ALA A 269 -0.70 25.65 7.22
C ALA A 269 -1.09 24.49 8.17
N SER A 270 -2.17 23.76 7.87
CA SER A 270 -2.67 22.62 8.65
C SER A 270 -2.17 21.26 8.17
N THR A 271 -1.31 21.22 7.14
CA THR A 271 -0.86 19.99 6.50
C THR A 271 0.48 19.50 7.08
N GLU A 272 0.51 18.27 7.60
CA GLU A 272 1.73 17.53 7.94
C GLU A 272 2.33 16.85 6.69
N ILE A 273 3.63 16.54 6.72
CA ILE A 273 4.34 15.92 5.62
C ILE A 273 4.97 14.59 6.01
N ILE A 274 4.69 13.56 5.20
CA ILE A 274 5.45 12.31 5.18
C ILE A 274 6.28 12.29 3.90
N ALA A 275 7.60 12.17 4.01
CA ALA A 275 8.49 12.14 2.86
C ALA A 275 8.47 10.76 2.18
N GLY A 276 7.77 10.64 1.05
CA GLY A 276 7.69 9.42 0.24
C GLY A 276 8.75 9.35 -0.87
N GLU A 277 9.57 10.39 -1.07
CA GLU A 277 10.65 10.35 -2.06
C GLU A 277 11.59 9.14 -1.84
N ARG A 278 11.78 8.35 -2.91
CA ARG A 278 12.55 7.10 -2.92
C ARG A 278 11.94 5.97 -2.08
N LYS A 279 10.67 6.08 -1.70
CA LYS A 279 9.91 5.02 -1.02
C LYS A 279 8.83 4.46 -1.93
N ILE A 280 8.46 3.22 -1.67
CA ILE A 280 7.29 2.58 -2.28
C ILE A 280 6.12 2.72 -1.30
N LEU A 281 4.95 3.08 -1.81
CA LEU A 281 3.69 3.14 -1.06
C LEU A 281 2.76 2.04 -1.57
N THR A 282 2.23 1.22 -0.65
CA THR A 282 1.18 0.25 -0.94
C THR A 282 -0.02 0.49 -0.04
N ALA A 283 -1.16 -0.11 -0.38
CA ALA A 283 -2.20 -0.32 0.61
C ALA A 283 -1.68 -1.22 1.75
N GLY A 284 -2.28 -1.09 2.92
CA GLY A 284 -2.09 -2.05 4.00
C GLY A 284 -2.64 -3.42 3.61
N GLY A 285 -1.90 -4.49 3.94
CA GLY A 285 -2.34 -5.84 3.62
C GLY A 285 -3.56 -6.26 4.44
N ILE A 286 -4.31 -7.20 3.89
CA ILE A 286 -5.54 -7.75 4.46
C ILE A 286 -5.37 -9.26 4.53
N ASP A 287 -5.40 -9.79 5.75
CA ASP A 287 -5.34 -11.22 5.99
C ASP A 287 -6.72 -11.73 6.41
N THR A 288 -7.30 -12.61 5.59
CA THR A 288 -8.65 -13.13 5.79
C THR A 288 -8.70 -14.53 6.39
N HIS A 289 -7.56 -15.11 6.75
CA HIS A 289 -7.50 -16.42 7.39
C HIS A 289 -6.78 -16.35 8.74
N ILE A 290 -7.33 -15.56 9.66
CA ILE A 290 -6.76 -15.35 11.00
C ILE A 290 -7.39 -16.26 12.05
N HIS A 291 -6.58 -17.07 12.71
CA HIS A 291 -6.94 -17.70 13.97
C HIS A 291 -6.57 -16.78 15.12
N PHE A 292 -7.57 -16.23 15.82
CA PHE A 292 -7.36 -15.34 16.98
C PHE A 292 -6.95 -16.11 18.24
N ILE A 293 -5.79 -16.78 18.17
CA ILE A 293 -5.19 -17.61 19.23
C ILE A 293 -4.48 -16.73 20.27
N SER A 294 -3.75 -15.70 19.83
CA SER A 294 -3.01 -14.80 20.72
C SER A 294 -3.11 -13.33 20.25
N PRO A 295 -3.29 -12.37 21.18
CA PRO A 295 -3.24 -10.95 20.84
C PRO A 295 -1.87 -10.49 20.32
N ASP A 296 -0.79 -11.23 20.63
CA ASP A 296 0.58 -10.91 20.18
C ASP A 296 0.74 -11.05 18.64
N GLN A 297 -0.22 -11.67 17.98
CA GLN A 297 -0.27 -11.72 16.52
C GLN A 297 -0.52 -10.33 15.90
N VAL A 298 -1.24 -9.43 16.59
CA VAL A 298 -1.55 -8.08 16.07
C VAL A 298 -0.29 -7.24 15.85
N PRO A 299 0.61 -7.04 16.85
CA PRO A 299 1.84 -6.31 16.61
C PRO A 299 2.75 -7.01 15.59
N THR A 300 2.69 -8.35 15.50
CA THR A 300 3.46 -9.13 14.52
C THR A 300 2.97 -8.88 13.08
N ALA A 301 1.65 -8.88 12.88
CA ALA A 301 1.00 -8.58 11.60
C ALA A 301 1.22 -7.12 11.19
N LEU A 302 1.09 -6.19 12.14
CA LEU A 302 1.31 -4.76 11.85
C LEU A 302 2.77 -4.50 11.46
N ALA A 303 3.72 -5.17 12.11
CA ALA A 303 5.14 -5.08 11.76
C ALA A 303 5.49 -5.70 10.39
N SER A 304 4.61 -6.48 9.77
CA SER A 304 4.77 -6.96 8.39
C SER A 304 4.02 -6.12 7.36
N GLY A 305 3.23 -5.12 7.78
CA GLY A 305 2.42 -4.27 6.89
C GLY A 305 0.95 -4.70 6.72
N ILE A 306 0.47 -5.68 7.50
CA ILE A 306 -0.96 -6.00 7.57
C ILE A 306 -1.71 -4.95 8.40
N THR A 307 -2.88 -4.53 7.91
CA THR A 307 -3.72 -3.49 8.54
C THR A 307 -5.17 -3.93 8.79
N THR A 308 -5.55 -5.09 8.26
CA THR A 308 -6.86 -5.71 8.46
C THR A 308 -6.72 -7.21 8.74
N MET A 309 -7.38 -7.69 9.79
CA MET A 309 -7.39 -9.09 10.21
C MET A 309 -8.83 -9.61 10.24
N ILE A 310 -9.13 -10.61 9.41
CA ILE A 310 -10.42 -11.28 9.32
C ILE A 310 -10.23 -12.78 9.60
N GLY A 311 -11.10 -13.34 10.44
CA GLY A 311 -11.05 -14.75 10.82
C GLY A 311 -11.86 -14.99 12.08
N GLY A 312 -11.48 -15.94 12.93
CA GLY A 312 -12.24 -16.24 14.14
C GLY A 312 -11.40 -16.85 15.25
N GLY A 313 -11.90 -16.76 16.47
CA GLY A 313 -11.22 -17.33 17.62
C GLY A 313 -11.61 -16.71 18.96
N THR A 314 -11.22 -17.37 20.04
CA THR A 314 -11.49 -16.93 21.42
C THR A 314 -10.26 -17.08 22.32
N GLY A 315 -9.06 -16.94 21.77
CA GLY A 315 -7.81 -17.29 22.44
C GLY A 315 -7.38 -18.75 22.19
N PRO A 316 -6.46 -19.31 22.99
CA PRO A 316 -5.80 -20.59 22.69
C PRO A 316 -6.64 -21.84 23.04
N ALA A 317 -7.96 -21.77 22.85
CA ALA A 317 -8.85 -22.92 22.95
C ALA A 317 -8.66 -23.86 21.76
N GLU A 318 -8.91 -25.15 21.95
CA GLU A 318 -8.76 -26.19 20.91
C GLU A 318 -9.53 -25.83 19.63
N GLY A 319 -10.79 -25.40 19.77
CA GLY A 319 -11.59 -24.97 18.63
C GLY A 319 -10.98 -23.81 17.84
N THR A 320 -10.28 -22.87 18.50
CA THR A 320 -9.61 -21.74 17.84
C THR A 320 -8.24 -22.11 17.28
N LYS A 321 -7.50 -22.98 17.98
CA LYS A 321 -6.22 -23.52 17.48
C LYS A 321 -6.41 -24.31 16.19
N ALA A 322 -7.60 -24.88 15.97
CA ALA A 322 -7.93 -25.64 14.77
C ALA A 322 -8.75 -24.85 13.75
N THR A 323 -9.63 -23.92 14.17
CA THR A 323 -10.63 -23.31 13.27
C THR A 323 -10.76 -21.79 13.47
N THR A 324 -10.92 -21.05 12.37
CA THR A 324 -11.23 -19.61 12.36
C THR A 324 -12.67 -19.31 12.75
N VAL A 325 -13.04 -19.69 13.97
CA VAL A 325 -14.42 -19.62 14.48
C VAL A 325 -14.47 -18.90 15.82
N THR A 326 -15.30 -17.87 15.90
CA THR A 326 -15.77 -17.26 17.15
C THR A 326 -17.21 -17.72 17.41
N PRO A 327 -17.43 -18.77 18.22
CA PRO A 327 -18.72 -19.46 18.25
C PRO A 327 -19.76 -18.76 19.13
N GLY A 328 -20.92 -18.44 18.55
CA GLY A 328 -22.08 -17.95 19.30
C GLY A 328 -22.01 -16.46 19.69
N ALA A 329 -23.17 -15.88 19.98
CA ALA A 329 -23.32 -14.45 20.23
C ALA A 329 -22.45 -13.92 21.40
N TRP A 330 -22.28 -14.72 22.45
CA TRP A 330 -21.53 -14.30 23.63
C TRP A 330 -20.04 -14.11 23.33
N HIS A 331 -19.41 -15.05 22.62
CA HIS A 331 -17.98 -14.96 22.28
C HIS A 331 -17.70 -13.88 21.24
N ILE A 332 -18.60 -13.71 20.27
CA ILE A 332 -18.52 -12.61 19.30
C ILE A 332 -18.49 -11.27 20.03
N ALA A 333 -19.39 -11.05 21.00
CA ALA A 333 -19.39 -9.83 21.80
C ALA A 333 -18.07 -9.60 22.58
N ARG A 334 -17.49 -10.66 23.18
CA ARG A 334 -16.21 -10.54 23.91
C ARG A 334 -15.05 -10.18 22.99
N MET A 335 -15.02 -10.75 21.78
CA MET A 335 -13.96 -10.46 20.81
C MET A 335 -14.08 -9.05 20.23
N LEU A 336 -15.31 -8.57 19.99
CA LEU A 336 -15.57 -7.19 19.60
C LEU A 336 -15.09 -6.19 20.67
N GLU A 337 -15.39 -6.45 21.94
CA GLU A 337 -14.90 -5.63 23.06
C GLU A 337 -13.37 -5.67 23.17
N ALA A 338 -12.75 -6.84 23.00
CA ALA A 338 -11.29 -6.99 23.05
C ALA A 338 -10.58 -6.24 21.90
N ALA A 339 -11.21 -6.17 20.73
CA ALA A 339 -10.66 -5.52 19.54
C ALA A 339 -10.55 -4.00 19.69
N GLU A 340 -11.31 -3.36 20.58
CA GLU A 340 -11.37 -1.89 20.75
C GLU A 340 -10.01 -1.26 21.05
N GLY A 341 -9.13 -1.97 21.77
CA GLY A 341 -7.81 -1.47 22.15
C GLY A 341 -6.68 -1.75 21.14
N LEU A 342 -6.99 -2.38 20.00
CA LEU A 342 -5.98 -2.90 19.07
C LEU A 342 -5.91 -2.06 17.77
N PRO A 343 -4.74 -1.63 17.29
CA PRO A 343 -4.61 -0.70 16.16
C PRO A 343 -4.66 -1.39 14.79
N MET A 344 -5.80 -2.02 14.50
CA MET A 344 -6.02 -2.86 13.33
C MET A 344 -7.52 -2.85 13.00
N ASN A 345 -7.86 -3.07 11.73
CA ASN A 345 -9.24 -3.34 11.36
C ASN A 345 -9.59 -4.80 11.61
N PHE A 346 -10.81 -5.10 12.07
CA PHE A 346 -11.22 -6.46 12.43
C PHE A 346 -12.55 -6.86 11.80
N GLY A 347 -12.67 -8.14 11.48
CA GLY A 347 -13.93 -8.81 11.22
C GLY A 347 -13.89 -10.25 11.76
N PHE A 348 -14.97 -10.68 12.42
CA PHE A 348 -15.03 -11.99 13.06
C PHE A 348 -15.97 -12.95 12.31
N LEU A 349 -15.54 -14.19 12.14
CA LEU A 349 -16.31 -15.28 11.54
C LEU A 349 -16.97 -16.12 12.64
N GLY A 350 -18.26 -16.37 12.47
CA GLY A 350 -19.01 -17.31 13.30
C GLY A 350 -18.80 -18.76 12.86
N LYS A 351 -19.41 -19.69 13.59
CA LYS A 351 -19.40 -21.12 13.25
C LYS A 351 -20.45 -21.43 12.20
N GLY A 352 -20.04 -21.94 11.04
CA GLY A 352 -20.92 -22.37 9.93
C GLY A 352 -21.42 -23.81 10.03
N HIS A 353 -21.80 -24.26 11.24
CA HIS A 353 -22.18 -25.66 11.49
C HIS A 353 -23.52 -25.75 12.21
N ALA A 354 -24.56 -26.07 11.47
CA ALA A 354 -25.88 -26.42 11.97
C ALA A 354 -26.69 -27.08 10.84
N SER A 355 -27.71 -27.86 11.20
CA SER A 355 -28.71 -28.39 10.23
C SER A 355 -29.95 -27.49 10.10
N ARG A 356 -29.87 -26.27 10.65
CA ARG A 356 -30.92 -25.25 10.72
C ARG A 356 -30.27 -23.88 10.60
N THR A 357 -30.99 -22.89 10.09
CA THR A 357 -30.43 -21.55 9.82
C THR A 357 -30.38 -20.69 11.08
N GLU A 358 -31.30 -20.90 12.02
CA GLU A 358 -31.46 -20.05 13.20
C GLU A 358 -30.21 -19.99 14.10
N PRO A 359 -29.50 -21.10 14.41
CA PRO A 359 -28.25 -21.06 15.19
C PRO A 359 -27.08 -20.36 14.46
N LEU A 360 -27.15 -20.26 13.13
CA LEU A 360 -26.14 -19.56 12.33
C LEU A 360 -26.47 -18.06 12.26
N ALA A 361 -27.74 -17.74 12.03
CA ALA A 361 -28.27 -16.40 11.97
C ALA A 361 -27.99 -15.59 13.25
N GLU A 362 -28.18 -16.17 14.45
CA GLU A 362 -27.92 -15.46 15.71
C GLU A 362 -26.47 -14.98 15.86
N GLN A 363 -25.51 -15.64 15.20
CA GLN A 363 -24.10 -15.26 15.21
C GLN A 363 -23.87 -14.03 14.31
N ILE A 364 -24.49 -14.03 13.13
CA ILE A 364 -24.46 -12.89 12.21
C ILE A 364 -25.10 -11.66 12.85
N GLU A 365 -26.27 -11.82 13.48
CA GLU A 365 -26.98 -10.76 14.20
C GLU A 365 -26.21 -10.26 15.44
N ALA A 366 -25.33 -11.09 16.01
CA ALA A 366 -24.48 -10.70 17.13
C ALA A 366 -23.23 -9.92 16.72
N GLY A 367 -22.85 -9.92 15.44
CA GLY A 367 -21.71 -9.16 14.93
C GLY A 367 -20.75 -9.92 14.02
N ALA A 368 -20.96 -11.22 13.76
CA ALA A 368 -20.11 -11.92 12.80
C ALA A 368 -20.32 -11.37 11.37
N ILE A 369 -19.23 -11.23 10.61
CA ILE A 369 -19.25 -10.74 9.22
C ILE A 369 -19.38 -11.85 8.17
N GLY A 370 -19.44 -13.09 8.64
CA GLY A 370 -19.42 -14.30 7.82
C GLY A 370 -19.33 -15.52 8.72
N LEU A 371 -19.29 -16.71 8.10
CA LEU A 371 -19.14 -17.98 8.81
C LEU A 371 -18.00 -18.79 8.24
N LYS A 372 -17.35 -19.59 9.09
CA LYS A 372 -16.39 -20.62 8.68
C LYS A 372 -17.03 -22.00 8.79
N ILE A 373 -17.02 -22.74 7.69
CA ILE A 373 -17.24 -24.18 7.64
C ILE A 373 -15.86 -24.86 7.75
N HIS A 374 -15.74 -25.87 8.61
CA HIS A 374 -14.51 -26.61 8.87
C HIS A 374 -14.77 -28.10 9.13
N GLU A 375 -13.90 -28.98 8.65
CA GLU A 375 -14.09 -30.43 8.80
C GLU A 375 -14.12 -30.90 10.26
N ASP A 376 -13.28 -30.32 11.14
CA ASP A 376 -13.26 -30.58 12.59
C ASP A 376 -14.62 -30.36 13.30
N TRP A 377 -15.53 -29.57 12.70
CA TRP A 377 -16.90 -29.38 13.18
C TRP A 377 -17.96 -30.06 12.28
N GLY A 378 -17.53 -30.76 11.24
CA GLY A 378 -18.35 -31.42 10.23
C GLY A 378 -18.68 -30.52 9.04
N ALA A 379 -17.84 -30.56 8.00
CA ALA A 379 -18.03 -29.89 6.71
C ALA A 379 -19.03 -30.63 5.79
N THR A 380 -20.17 -31.03 6.37
CA THR A 380 -21.17 -31.88 5.69
C THR A 380 -22.05 -31.08 4.73
N HIS A 381 -22.70 -31.79 3.79
CA HIS A 381 -23.77 -31.26 2.93
C HIS A 381 -24.79 -30.39 3.67
N SER A 382 -25.22 -30.83 4.86
CA SER A 382 -26.20 -30.10 5.67
C SER A 382 -25.65 -28.77 6.19
N SER A 383 -24.39 -28.76 6.64
CA SER A 383 -23.74 -27.54 7.15
C SER A 383 -23.46 -26.55 6.03
N ILE A 384 -23.02 -27.04 4.87
CA ILE A 384 -22.77 -26.24 3.66
C ILE A 384 -24.06 -25.54 3.22
N ASP A 385 -25.15 -26.29 3.02
CA ASP A 385 -26.40 -25.71 2.56
C ASP A 385 -27.00 -24.71 3.57
N ALA A 386 -27.05 -25.06 4.86
CA ALA A 386 -27.62 -24.17 5.88
C ALA A 386 -26.83 -22.86 5.99
N SER A 387 -25.50 -22.93 5.94
CA SER A 387 -24.63 -21.75 5.99
C SER A 387 -24.78 -20.87 4.76
N LEU A 388 -24.84 -21.47 3.56
CA LEU A 388 -25.02 -20.71 2.33
C LEU A 388 -26.40 -20.04 2.25
N ARG A 389 -27.46 -20.68 2.78
CA ARG A 389 -28.78 -20.02 2.90
C ARG A 389 -28.74 -18.79 3.81
N VAL A 390 -28.04 -18.88 4.93
CA VAL A 390 -27.83 -17.74 5.85
C VAL A 390 -26.98 -16.66 5.18
N ALA A 391 -25.94 -17.05 4.44
CA ALA A 391 -25.12 -16.12 3.69
C ALA A 391 -25.94 -15.32 2.66
N ASP A 392 -26.81 -16.00 1.92
CA ASP A 392 -27.69 -15.40 0.93
C ASP A 392 -28.74 -14.46 1.56
N GLU A 393 -29.21 -14.77 2.77
CA GLU A 393 -30.15 -13.93 3.52
C GLU A 393 -29.49 -12.66 4.10
N TYR A 394 -28.29 -12.79 4.65
CA TYR A 394 -27.63 -11.72 5.41
C TYR A 394 -26.54 -10.95 4.64
N ASP A 395 -26.27 -11.34 3.38
CA ASP A 395 -25.22 -10.79 2.51
C ASP A 395 -23.83 -10.83 3.16
N VAL A 396 -23.43 -12.03 3.59
CA VAL A 396 -22.13 -12.29 4.23
C VAL A 396 -21.33 -13.36 3.47
N GLN A 397 -20.02 -13.44 3.71
CA GLN A 397 -19.18 -14.48 3.11
C GLN A 397 -19.23 -15.79 3.89
N ILE A 398 -19.05 -16.90 3.19
CA ILE A 398 -18.75 -18.22 3.78
C ILE A 398 -17.33 -18.60 3.40
N ALA A 399 -16.49 -18.78 4.41
CA ALA A 399 -15.21 -19.45 4.25
C ALA A 399 -15.37 -20.95 4.48
N ILE A 400 -14.69 -21.79 3.70
CA ILE A 400 -14.76 -23.24 3.85
C ILE A 400 -13.37 -23.89 3.86
N HIS A 401 -13.21 -24.80 4.82
CA HIS A 401 -12.25 -25.91 4.82
C HIS A 401 -13.10 -27.17 4.65
N THR A 402 -12.89 -27.91 3.56
CA THR A 402 -13.76 -29.01 3.12
C THR A 402 -13.43 -30.34 3.79
N ASP A 403 -14.21 -31.39 3.53
CA ASP A 403 -14.10 -32.71 4.16
C ASP A 403 -12.90 -33.49 3.60
N THR A 404 -11.74 -33.41 4.25
CA THR A 404 -10.52 -34.07 3.78
C THR A 404 -10.67 -35.59 3.73
N LEU A 405 -11.44 -36.13 4.67
CA LEU A 405 -11.69 -37.57 4.81
C LEU A 405 -12.58 -38.13 3.71
N ASN A 406 -13.26 -37.27 2.95
CA ASN A 406 -14.32 -37.65 2.02
C ASN A 406 -15.42 -38.48 2.73
N GLU A 407 -15.71 -38.16 4.00
CA GLU A 407 -16.63 -38.94 4.83
C GLU A 407 -18.07 -38.85 4.32
N CYS A 408 -18.49 -37.63 3.97
CA CYS A 408 -19.85 -37.37 3.49
C CYS A 408 -19.98 -37.51 1.97
N GLY A 409 -18.87 -37.48 1.23
CA GLY A 409 -18.81 -37.45 -0.23
C GLY A 409 -17.45 -36.93 -0.72
N PHE A 410 -17.22 -37.00 -2.03
CA PHE A 410 -16.01 -36.46 -2.66
C PHE A 410 -16.18 -34.98 -3.00
N LEU A 411 -15.18 -34.39 -3.66
CA LEU A 411 -15.18 -32.98 -4.02
C LEU A 411 -16.42 -32.58 -4.84
N GLU A 412 -16.83 -33.41 -5.80
CA GLU A 412 -18.01 -33.17 -6.64
C GLU A 412 -19.30 -33.06 -5.83
N ASP A 413 -19.40 -33.76 -4.71
CA ASP A 413 -20.56 -33.71 -3.82
C ASP A 413 -20.59 -32.40 -3.03
N THR A 414 -19.43 -31.93 -2.55
CA THR A 414 -19.28 -30.59 -1.96
C THR A 414 -19.58 -29.49 -2.99
N ILE A 415 -19.09 -29.61 -4.23
CA ILE A 415 -19.41 -28.68 -5.33
C ILE A 415 -20.93 -28.66 -5.58
N ALA A 416 -21.57 -29.84 -5.61
CA ALA A 416 -23.02 -29.93 -5.78
C ALA A 416 -23.78 -29.30 -4.60
N ALA A 417 -23.29 -29.45 -3.37
CA ALA A 417 -23.86 -28.81 -2.18
C ALA A 417 -23.73 -27.29 -2.23
N ILE A 418 -22.62 -26.76 -2.76
CA ILE A 418 -22.42 -25.32 -2.95
C ILE A 418 -23.37 -24.80 -4.04
N GLY A 419 -23.47 -25.51 -5.17
CA GLY A 419 -24.19 -25.06 -6.36
C GLY A 419 -23.55 -23.80 -6.95
N ASP A 420 -24.37 -22.87 -7.46
CA ASP A 420 -23.90 -21.60 -8.06
C ASP A 420 -23.67 -20.47 -7.03
N ARG A 421 -23.71 -20.78 -5.73
CA ARG A 421 -23.62 -19.80 -4.63
C ARG A 421 -22.16 -19.44 -4.37
N VAL A 422 -21.93 -18.19 -3.96
CA VAL A 422 -20.58 -17.68 -3.68
C VAL A 422 -19.98 -18.34 -2.45
N ILE A 423 -18.74 -18.80 -2.56
CA ILE A 423 -17.99 -19.36 -1.44
C ILE A 423 -16.50 -19.03 -1.55
N HIS A 424 -15.87 -18.79 -0.40
CA HIS A 424 -14.43 -18.57 -0.28
C HIS A 424 -13.77 -19.87 0.20
N THR A 425 -13.01 -20.53 -0.67
CA THR A 425 -12.25 -21.74 -0.28
C THR A 425 -10.92 -21.33 0.34
N PHE A 426 -10.70 -21.72 1.58
CA PHE A 426 -9.41 -21.55 2.26
C PHE A 426 -8.42 -22.64 1.84
N HIS A 427 -7.12 -22.32 1.92
CA HIS A 427 -5.97 -23.20 1.60
C HIS A 427 -6.29 -24.21 0.49
N THR A 428 -6.71 -23.67 -0.67
CA THR A 428 -7.40 -24.42 -1.73
C THR A 428 -6.52 -25.52 -2.33
N GLU A 429 -5.20 -25.43 -2.19
CA GLU A 429 -4.26 -26.49 -2.56
C GLU A 429 -4.49 -27.79 -1.76
N GLY A 430 -4.86 -27.68 -0.47
CA GLY A 430 -5.30 -28.79 0.36
C GLY A 430 -4.34 -29.26 1.47
N ALA A 431 -3.10 -28.80 1.56
CA ALA A 431 -2.21 -29.12 2.68
C ALA A 431 -2.77 -28.62 4.02
N GLY A 432 -3.31 -27.39 4.03
CA GLY A 432 -4.06 -26.82 5.15
C GLY A 432 -5.42 -27.49 5.40
N GLY A 433 -5.89 -28.31 4.45
CA GLY A 433 -7.01 -29.23 4.56
C GLY A 433 -8.10 -29.04 3.50
N GLY A 434 -8.83 -30.12 3.25
CA GLY A 434 -9.83 -30.26 2.20
C GLY A 434 -9.71 -31.59 1.46
N HIS A 435 -10.75 -31.95 0.71
CA HIS A 435 -10.88 -33.22 -0.04
C HIS A 435 -9.55 -33.72 -0.61
N ALA A 436 -9.08 -34.86 -0.10
CA ALA A 436 -7.84 -35.47 -0.57
C ALA A 436 -8.11 -36.41 -1.77
N PRO A 437 -7.33 -36.32 -2.86
CA PRO A 437 -6.21 -35.39 -3.10
C PRO A 437 -6.59 -34.12 -3.88
N ASP A 438 -7.85 -33.95 -4.27
CA ASP A 438 -8.25 -33.17 -5.44
C ASP A 438 -8.93 -31.83 -5.16
N ILE A 439 -9.02 -31.39 -3.90
CA ILE A 439 -9.64 -30.10 -3.52
C ILE A 439 -9.18 -28.91 -4.38
N ILE A 440 -7.93 -28.89 -4.83
CA ILE A 440 -7.37 -27.87 -5.73
C ILE A 440 -8.20 -27.64 -7.01
N ALA A 441 -8.90 -28.66 -7.50
CA ALA A 441 -9.73 -28.58 -8.69
C ALA A 441 -10.94 -27.63 -8.51
N ILE A 442 -11.38 -27.38 -7.28
CA ILE A 442 -12.49 -26.46 -7.00
C ILE A 442 -12.18 -25.03 -7.45
N ALA A 443 -10.90 -24.66 -7.56
CA ALA A 443 -10.48 -23.36 -8.03
C ALA A 443 -10.89 -23.09 -9.49
N GLY A 444 -11.24 -24.11 -10.29
CA GLY A 444 -11.78 -23.93 -11.63
C GLY A 444 -13.21 -23.36 -11.66
N GLN A 445 -13.93 -23.35 -10.52
CA GLN A 445 -15.33 -22.95 -10.48
C GLN A 445 -15.53 -21.42 -10.49
N PRO A 446 -16.52 -20.88 -11.23
CA PRO A 446 -16.71 -19.44 -11.38
C PRO A 446 -17.30 -18.73 -10.14
N ASN A 447 -17.94 -19.46 -9.24
CA ASN A 447 -18.52 -18.97 -7.99
C ASN A 447 -17.60 -19.14 -6.77
N VAL A 448 -16.41 -19.71 -6.97
CA VAL A 448 -15.43 -19.96 -5.91
C VAL A 448 -14.39 -18.85 -5.91
N LEU A 449 -14.09 -18.33 -4.72
CA LEU A 449 -13.04 -17.34 -4.48
C LEU A 449 -11.86 -18.03 -3.78
N PRO A 450 -10.90 -18.60 -4.52
CA PRO A 450 -9.89 -19.46 -3.93
C PRO A 450 -8.76 -18.65 -3.29
N SER A 451 -8.36 -19.11 -2.11
CA SER A 451 -7.21 -18.59 -1.38
C SER A 451 -6.23 -19.67 -0.98
N SER A 452 -4.99 -19.24 -0.79
CA SER A 452 -3.91 -20.03 -0.20
C SER A 452 -3.54 -19.55 1.18
N THR A 453 -2.90 -20.42 1.93
CA THR A 453 -2.21 -20.10 3.18
C THR A 453 -0.71 -20.15 2.96
N ASN A 454 0.03 -19.41 3.76
CA ASN A 454 1.38 -19.04 3.37
C ASN A 454 2.51 -20.07 3.56
N PRO A 455 2.39 -21.16 4.34
CA PRO A 455 3.55 -22.06 4.51
C PRO A 455 3.94 -22.88 3.29
N THR A 456 2.99 -23.23 2.42
CA THR A 456 3.28 -23.93 1.16
C THR A 456 3.88 -23.01 0.09
N ASN A 457 3.80 -21.70 0.28
CA ASN A 457 4.06 -20.69 -0.75
C ASN A 457 5.41 -19.98 -0.55
N PRO A 458 6.39 -20.12 -1.45
CA PRO A 458 6.42 -21.06 -2.58
C PRO A 458 6.90 -22.46 -2.21
N PHE A 459 6.79 -23.39 -3.16
CA PHE A 459 7.37 -24.72 -3.05
C PHE A 459 8.91 -24.67 -2.88
N THR A 460 9.41 -25.11 -1.73
CA THR A 460 10.83 -25.21 -1.42
C THR A 460 11.21 -26.62 -1.02
N ARG A 461 12.51 -26.90 -0.96
CA ARG A 461 13.04 -28.21 -0.55
C ARG A 461 12.49 -28.68 0.81
N ASN A 462 12.31 -27.78 1.76
CA ASN A 462 11.88 -28.15 3.12
C ASN A 462 10.37 -28.13 3.31
N THR A 463 9.60 -27.70 2.30
CA THR A 463 8.15 -27.48 2.45
C THR A 463 7.44 -28.77 2.88
N ALA A 464 7.62 -29.89 2.18
CA ALA A 464 6.92 -31.13 2.53
C ALA A 464 7.29 -31.66 3.93
N GLU A 465 8.58 -31.69 4.28
CA GLU A 465 9.05 -32.18 5.58
C GLU A 465 8.52 -31.34 6.75
N GLU A 466 8.51 -30.02 6.61
CA GLU A 466 7.95 -29.09 7.60
C GLU A 466 6.46 -29.31 7.85
N HIS A 467 5.69 -29.59 6.79
CA HIS A 467 4.24 -29.64 6.88
C HIS A 467 3.72 -30.89 7.56
N LEU A 468 4.43 -32.02 7.44
CA LEU A 468 4.01 -33.27 8.07
C LEU A 468 3.95 -33.11 9.60
N ASP A 469 5.02 -32.62 10.22
CA ASP A 469 5.07 -32.40 11.67
C ASP A 469 4.07 -31.32 12.12
N MET A 470 3.91 -30.26 11.32
CA MET A 470 2.97 -29.17 11.60
C MET A 470 1.53 -29.64 11.62
N LEU A 471 1.12 -30.44 10.61
CA LEU A 471 -0.22 -30.99 10.49
C LEU A 471 -0.54 -31.91 11.68
N MET A 472 0.40 -32.78 12.05
CA MET A 472 0.25 -33.67 13.19
C MET A 472 -0.05 -32.91 14.50
N VAL A 473 0.61 -31.77 14.72
CA VAL A 473 0.37 -30.91 15.90
C VAL A 473 -0.97 -30.18 15.82
N CYS A 474 -1.27 -29.54 14.69
CA CYS A 474 -2.47 -28.69 14.53
C CYS A 474 -3.77 -29.49 14.69
N HIS A 475 -3.83 -30.69 14.11
CA HIS A 475 -5.02 -31.55 14.16
C HIS A 475 -5.03 -32.55 15.34
N HIS A 476 -4.11 -32.40 16.30
CA HIS A 476 -4.02 -33.26 17.49
C HIS A 476 -3.90 -34.76 17.16
N LEU A 477 -3.14 -35.08 16.11
CA LEU A 477 -2.91 -36.44 15.63
C LEU A 477 -1.79 -37.13 16.41
N SER A 478 -1.75 -38.45 16.36
CA SER A 478 -0.76 -39.27 17.05
C SER A 478 0.14 -40.01 16.06
N PRO A 479 1.48 -39.84 16.11
CA PRO A 479 2.40 -40.63 15.27
C PRO A 479 2.42 -42.12 15.64
N GLN A 480 1.72 -42.52 16.71
CA GLN A 480 1.56 -43.91 17.13
C GLN A 480 0.35 -44.59 16.48
N ILE A 481 -0.52 -43.84 15.79
CA ILE A 481 -1.72 -44.33 15.13
C ILE A 481 -1.43 -44.36 13.61
N PRO A 482 -1.37 -45.54 12.96
CA PRO A 482 -1.07 -45.65 11.54
C PRO A 482 -2.05 -44.88 10.64
N GLU A 483 -3.32 -44.83 11.02
CA GLU A 483 -4.37 -44.11 10.30
C GLU A 483 -4.13 -42.59 10.34
N ASP A 484 -3.66 -42.05 11.46
CA ASP A 484 -3.31 -40.63 11.60
C ASP A 484 -2.11 -40.25 10.72
N VAL A 485 -1.10 -41.12 10.65
CA VAL A 485 0.07 -40.91 9.78
C VAL A 485 -0.34 -40.99 8.30
N ALA A 486 -1.18 -41.96 7.94
CA ALA A 486 -1.70 -42.08 6.56
C ALA A 486 -2.56 -40.88 6.15
N PHE A 487 -3.34 -40.32 7.09
CA PHE A 487 -4.10 -39.09 6.88
C PHE A 487 -3.19 -37.87 6.69
N ALA A 488 -2.12 -37.75 7.48
CA ALA A 488 -1.16 -36.66 7.32
C ALA A 488 -0.39 -36.77 5.98
N ASP A 489 0.04 -37.98 5.61
CA ASP A 489 0.75 -38.27 4.36
C ASP A 489 -0.12 -37.99 3.12
N SER A 490 -1.41 -38.34 3.16
CA SER A 490 -2.32 -38.07 2.03
C SER A 490 -2.60 -36.58 1.81
N ARG A 491 -2.39 -35.74 2.84
CA ARG A 491 -2.57 -34.28 2.78
C ARG A 491 -1.36 -33.51 2.28
N ILE A 492 -0.14 -34.01 2.51
CA ILE A 492 1.09 -33.31 2.13
C ILE A 492 1.63 -33.85 0.81
N ARG A 493 1.25 -33.18 -0.28
CA ARG A 493 1.49 -33.64 -1.66
C ARG A 493 2.38 -32.66 -2.41
N PRO A 494 3.65 -33.00 -2.70
CA PRO A 494 4.55 -32.14 -3.48
C PRO A 494 3.96 -31.72 -4.83
N GLU A 495 3.16 -32.58 -5.45
CA GLU A 495 2.55 -32.35 -6.77
C GLU A 495 1.54 -31.20 -6.73
N THR A 496 0.61 -31.19 -5.76
CA THR A 496 -0.39 -30.12 -5.63
C THR A 496 0.22 -28.84 -5.09
N ILE A 497 1.24 -28.91 -4.21
CA ILE A 497 2.03 -27.74 -3.78
C ILE A 497 2.79 -27.10 -4.95
N ALA A 498 3.40 -27.90 -5.82
CA ALA A 498 4.05 -27.40 -7.04
C ALA A 498 3.04 -26.80 -8.03
N ALA A 499 1.83 -27.36 -8.10
CA ALA A 499 0.76 -26.82 -8.93
C ALA A 499 0.22 -25.49 -8.37
N GLU A 500 0.09 -25.35 -7.06
CA GLU A 500 -0.35 -24.11 -6.40
C GLU A 500 0.50 -22.90 -6.81
N ASP A 501 1.83 -23.06 -6.85
CA ASP A 501 2.75 -22.03 -7.34
C ASP A 501 2.38 -21.56 -8.76
N VAL A 502 2.13 -22.52 -9.65
CA VAL A 502 1.75 -22.28 -11.05
C VAL A 502 0.38 -21.60 -11.13
N LEU A 503 -0.60 -22.06 -10.34
CA LEU A 503 -1.97 -21.53 -10.33
C LEU A 503 -2.05 -20.10 -9.78
N HIS A 504 -1.19 -19.74 -8.81
CA HIS A 504 -1.04 -18.35 -8.40
C HIS A 504 -0.53 -17.48 -9.54
N ASP A 505 0.49 -17.95 -10.27
CA ASP A 505 1.11 -17.19 -11.35
C ASP A 505 0.21 -17.07 -12.58
N LEU A 506 -0.66 -18.05 -12.81
CA LEU A 506 -1.70 -18.02 -13.84
C LEU A 506 -2.88 -17.11 -13.48
N GLY A 507 -3.06 -16.75 -12.21
CA GLY A 507 -4.22 -15.99 -11.74
C GLY A 507 -5.46 -16.87 -11.53
N VAL A 508 -5.26 -18.16 -11.29
CA VAL A 508 -6.32 -19.09 -10.85
C VAL A 508 -6.49 -18.99 -9.34
N PHE A 509 -5.41 -18.89 -8.57
CA PHE A 509 -5.53 -18.63 -7.13
C PHE A 509 -5.55 -17.13 -6.87
N SER A 510 -6.51 -16.66 -6.09
CA SER A 510 -6.88 -15.25 -6.09
C SER A 510 -6.44 -14.49 -4.85
N ILE A 511 -6.23 -15.19 -3.73
CA ILE A 511 -5.96 -14.58 -2.43
C ILE A 511 -4.79 -15.30 -1.74
N MET A 512 -3.94 -14.53 -1.06
CA MET A 512 -2.92 -15.02 -0.12
C MET A 512 -3.36 -14.67 1.31
N SER A 513 -3.27 -15.62 2.23
CA SER A 513 -3.62 -15.45 3.64
C SER A 513 -2.60 -16.17 4.54
N SER A 514 -2.66 -15.97 5.86
CA SER A 514 -1.70 -16.64 6.75
C SER A 514 -2.09 -18.06 7.13
N ASP A 515 -3.23 -18.24 7.80
CA ASP A 515 -3.55 -19.36 8.71
C ASP A 515 -2.89 -19.26 10.09
N SER A 516 -2.93 -18.05 10.66
CA SER A 516 -2.03 -17.60 11.71
C SER A 516 -1.96 -18.50 12.97
N GLN A 517 -0.81 -19.14 13.20
CA GLN A 517 -0.56 -20.11 14.29
C GLN A 517 -1.37 -21.41 14.20
N ALA A 518 -2.03 -21.69 13.08
CA ALA A 518 -2.86 -22.89 12.85
C ALA A 518 -2.53 -23.49 11.47
N MET A 519 -1.24 -23.74 11.21
CA MET A 519 -0.68 -24.03 9.89
C MET A 519 -0.36 -22.79 9.04
N GLY A 520 0.07 -21.69 9.69
CA GLY A 520 0.33 -20.43 9.01
C GLY A 520 1.05 -19.38 9.83
N ARG A 521 1.61 -18.37 9.14
CA ARG A 521 2.51 -17.37 9.74
C ARG A 521 1.99 -15.94 9.52
N VAL A 522 1.44 -15.30 10.55
CA VAL A 522 0.80 -13.98 10.43
C VAL A 522 1.72 -12.88 9.88
N GLY A 523 3.03 -12.95 10.15
CA GLY A 523 4.02 -11.97 9.72
C GLY A 523 4.52 -12.15 8.28
N GLU A 524 4.05 -13.16 7.54
CA GLU A 524 4.68 -13.58 6.29
C GLU A 524 3.75 -13.56 5.06
N VAL A 525 2.50 -13.10 5.18
CA VAL A 525 1.56 -13.01 4.03
C VAL A 525 2.16 -12.23 2.86
N ILE A 526 2.70 -11.04 3.15
CA ILE A 526 3.30 -10.17 2.13
C ILE A 526 4.62 -10.79 1.62
N THR A 527 5.50 -11.23 2.51
CA THR A 527 6.79 -11.85 2.16
C THR A 527 6.63 -13.04 1.22
N ARG A 528 5.72 -13.96 1.56
CA ARG A 528 5.48 -15.21 0.83
C ARG A 528 4.85 -14.95 -0.54
N THR A 529 3.99 -13.93 -0.63
CA THR A 529 3.47 -13.45 -1.92
C THR A 529 4.62 -13.06 -2.87
N TRP A 530 5.59 -12.29 -2.39
CA TRP A 530 6.69 -11.81 -3.23
C TRP A 530 7.76 -12.85 -3.50
N GLN A 531 8.02 -13.76 -2.55
CA GLN A 531 8.87 -14.94 -2.77
C GLN A 531 8.29 -15.85 -3.86
N LEU A 532 6.97 -16.03 -3.88
CA LEU A 532 6.31 -16.80 -4.92
C LEU A 532 6.40 -16.14 -6.29
N ALA A 533 6.11 -14.84 -6.38
CA ALA A 533 6.26 -14.09 -7.63
C ALA A 533 7.71 -14.14 -8.17
N ASP A 534 8.71 -14.06 -7.29
CA ASP A 534 10.13 -14.19 -7.64
C ASP A 534 10.47 -15.58 -8.19
N LYS A 535 10.08 -16.64 -7.47
CA LYS A 535 10.30 -18.03 -7.92
C LYS A 535 9.68 -18.27 -9.30
N MET A 536 8.43 -17.83 -9.47
CA MET A 536 7.70 -18.02 -10.73
C MET A 536 8.34 -17.24 -11.87
N LYS A 537 8.87 -16.04 -11.61
CA LYS A 537 9.71 -15.35 -12.60
C LYS A 537 10.95 -16.15 -12.96
N ALA A 538 11.67 -16.66 -11.97
CA ALA A 538 12.93 -17.37 -12.18
C ALA A 538 12.73 -18.65 -13.01
N GLN A 539 11.64 -19.39 -12.79
CA GLN A 539 11.39 -20.67 -13.45
C GLN A 539 10.56 -20.55 -14.73
N ARG A 540 9.62 -19.59 -14.81
CA ARG A 540 8.67 -19.47 -15.93
C ARG A 540 8.90 -18.24 -16.80
N GLY A 541 9.83 -17.36 -16.42
CA GLY A 541 10.11 -16.12 -17.14
C GLY A 541 9.05 -15.03 -16.92
N THR A 542 9.04 -14.03 -17.79
CA THR A 542 8.08 -12.91 -17.74
C THR A 542 6.70 -13.37 -18.20
N LEU A 543 5.64 -12.95 -17.51
CA LEU A 543 4.26 -13.20 -17.96
C LEU A 543 3.94 -12.33 -19.18
N ALA A 544 3.41 -12.94 -20.24
CA ALA A 544 2.80 -12.20 -21.33
C ALA A 544 1.54 -11.48 -20.81
N SER A 545 1.43 -10.17 -21.05
CA SER A 545 0.23 -9.42 -20.69
C SER A 545 -0.86 -9.67 -21.73
N ASN A 546 -2.00 -10.24 -21.33
CA ASN A 546 -3.18 -10.38 -22.18
C ASN A 546 -3.92 -9.05 -22.44
N ASN A 547 -3.35 -7.90 -22.06
CA ASN A 547 -4.01 -6.58 -22.11
C ASN A 547 -3.11 -5.40 -22.49
N THR A 548 -1.96 -5.63 -23.11
CA THR A 548 -1.32 -4.56 -23.90
C THR A 548 -1.71 -4.77 -25.36
N PRO A 549 -2.34 -3.78 -26.03
CA PRO A 549 -2.43 -3.78 -27.48
C PRO A 549 -1.04 -4.04 -28.07
N ASN A 550 -1.00 -4.82 -29.14
CA ASN A 550 0.17 -5.06 -29.97
C ASN A 550 0.83 -3.75 -30.39
N ASP A 551 1.76 -3.25 -29.59
CA ASP A 551 2.72 -2.23 -29.98
C ASP A 551 3.99 -2.88 -30.55
N GLY A 552 3.89 -4.06 -31.19
CA GLY A 552 4.96 -4.65 -32.02
C GLY A 552 6.37 -4.72 -31.41
N GLY A 553 6.49 -4.61 -30.08
CA GLY A 553 7.75 -4.55 -29.35
C GLY A 553 7.98 -5.82 -28.56
N GLU A 554 9.23 -6.26 -28.50
CA GLU A 554 9.65 -7.40 -27.68
C GLU A 554 9.17 -7.28 -26.22
N PRO A 555 8.97 -8.40 -25.48
CA PRO A 555 8.59 -8.37 -24.07
C PRO A 555 9.48 -7.41 -23.28
N GLY A 556 8.87 -6.36 -22.72
CA GLY A 556 9.60 -5.36 -21.94
C GLY A 556 10.27 -5.98 -20.69
N PRO A 557 11.38 -5.42 -20.21
CA PRO A 557 12.16 -5.96 -19.08
C PRO A 557 11.58 -5.57 -17.70
N ALA A 558 10.27 -5.38 -17.59
CA ALA A 558 9.56 -4.96 -16.37
C ALA A 558 8.48 -5.99 -15.98
N ASP A 559 8.24 -6.14 -14.67
CA ASP A 559 7.37 -7.19 -14.12
C ASP A 559 5.99 -6.68 -13.69
N ASN A 560 5.59 -5.49 -14.17
CA ASN A 560 4.41 -4.76 -13.68
C ASN A 560 3.13 -5.61 -13.65
N PHE A 561 2.87 -6.41 -14.69
CA PHE A 561 1.68 -7.27 -14.72
C PHE A 561 1.70 -8.31 -13.59
N ARG A 562 2.84 -9.00 -13.40
CA ARG A 562 3.01 -9.94 -12.28
C ARG A 562 2.90 -9.20 -10.95
N ILE A 563 3.52 -8.03 -10.81
CA ILE A 563 3.46 -7.23 -9.57
C ILE A 563 2.01 -6.86 -9.23
N LYS A 564 1.23 -6.36 -10.20
CA LYS A 564 -0.21 -6.03 -10.03
C LYS A 564 -1.05 -7.27 -9.69
N ARG A 565 -0.79 -8.39 -10.36
CA ARG A 565 -1.45 -9.68 -10.07
C ARG A 565 -1.23 -10.11 -8.63
N TYR A 566 0.00 -9.99 -8.13
CA TYR A 566 0.38 -10.50 -6.80
C TYR A 566 0.04 -9.54 -5.66
N VAL A 567 0.20 -8.22 -5.84
CA VAL A 567 -0.24 -7.26 -4.81
C VAL A 567 -1.75 -7.37 -4.56
N ALA A 568 -2.55 -7.61 -5.61
CA ALA A 568 -3.99 -7.80 -5.48
C ALA A 568 -4.38 -8.98 -4.56
N LYS A 569 -3.53 -10.02 -4.46
CA LYS A 569 -3.81 -11.24 -3.67
C LYS A 569 -3.89 -10.99 -2.17
N TYR A 570 -3.24 -9.95 -1.65
CA TYR A 570 -3.28 -9.61 -0.22
C TYR A 570 -3.84 -8.20 0.05
N THR A 571 -4.28 -7.47 -0.98
CA THR A 571 -4.91 -6.15 -0.80
C THR A 571 -6.36 -6.16 -1.24
N ILE A 572 -6.64 -6.02 -2.54
CA ILE A 572 -8.00 -5.78 -3.03
C ILE A 572 -8.84 -7.07 -3.12
N ASN A 573 -8.26 -8.20 -3.49
CA ASN A 573 -9.02 -9.45 -3.64
C ASN A 573 -9.59 -9.95 -2.30
N PRO A 574 -8.82 -9.95 -1.18
CA PRO A 574 -9.39 -10.25 0.13
C PRO A 574 -10.48 -9.23 0.54
N ALA A 575 -10.31 -7.94 0.18
CA ALA A 575 -11.31 -6.92 0.48
C ALA A 575 -12.63 -7.16 -0.27
N ILE A 576 -12.56 -7.51 -1.56
CA ILE A 576 -13.73 -7.84 -2.39
C ILE A 576 -14.40 -9.09 -1.85
N ALA A 577 -13.64 -10.16 -1.61
CA ALA A 577 -14.18 -11.43 -1.13
C ALA A 577 -14.92 -11.30 0.21
N GLN A 578 -14.52 -10.35 1.07
CA GLN A 578 -15.15 -10.09 2.37
C GLN A 578 -16.15 -8.92 2.36
N GLY A 579 -16.41 -8.30 1.20
CA GLY A 579 -17.39 -7.21 1.09
C GLY A 579 -16.98 -5.92 1.82
N ILE A 580 -15.69 -5.58 1.81
CA ILE A 580 -15.11 -4.39 2.47
C ILE A 580 -14.28 -3.51 1.54
N ALA A 581 -14.33 -3.78 0.23
CA ALA A 581 -13.51 -3.09 -0.78
C ALA A 581 -13.86 -1.61 -0.98
N ASP A 582 -15.01 -1.16 -0.50
CA ASP A 582 -15.39 0.26 -0.47
C ASP A 582 -14.57 1.05 0.58
N SER A 583 -14.09 0.36 1.61
CA SER A 583 -13.43 0.95 2.76
C SER A 583 -11.90 0.83 2.67
N VAL A 584 -11.38 -0.31 2.22
CA VAL A 584 -9.93 -0.63 2.25
C VAL A 584 -9.50 -1.47 1.02
N GLY A 585 -8.22 -1.86 0.97
CA GLY A 585 -7.69 -2.83 0.01
C GLY A 585 -6.94 -2.24 -1.18
N SER A 586 -6.82 -0.92 -1.29
CA SER A 586 -6.07 -0.27 -2.37
C SER A 586 -5.76 1.20 -2.08
N VAL A 587 -4.81 1.76 -2.84
CA VAL A 587 -4.45 3.19 -2.80
C VAL A 587 -5.36 3.96 -3.75
N GLU A 588 -6.61 4.17 -3.34
CA GLU A 588 -7.65 4.85 -4.13
C GLU A 588 -8.34 5.95 -3.33
N VAL A 589 -8.71 7.04 -4.01
CA VAL A 589 -9.41 8.18 -3.40
C VAL A 589 -10.74 7.73 -2.76
N GLY A 590 -11.03 8.25 -1.57
CA GLY A 590 -12.22 7.94 -0.79
C GLY A 590 -12.06 6.77 0.18
N LYS A 591 -11.08 5.88 -0.04
CA LYS A 591 -10.81 4.76 0.89
C LYS A 591 -10.13 5.22 2.17
N PHE A 592 -10.27 4.42 3.21
CA PHE A 592 -9.59 4.63 4.49
C PHE A 592 -8.07 4.61 4.28
N ALA A 593 -7.37 5.55 4.90
CA ALA A 593 -5.94 5.77 4.68
C ALA A 593 -5.08 4.76 5.46
N ASP A 594 -5.21 3.50 5.07
CA ASP A 594 -4.41 2.37 5.53
C ASP A 594 -3.31 2.07 4.52
N LEU A 595 -2.14 2.59 4.81
CA LEU A 595 -1.04 2.69 3.86
C LEU A 595 0.26 2.22 4.49
N VAL A 596 1.13 1.64 3.67
CA VAL A 596 2.43 1.16 4.12
C VAL A 596 3.51 1.76 3.25
N LEU A 597 4.49 2.39 3.90
CA LEU A 597 5.65 2.97 3.24
C LEU A 597 6.83 2.02 3.40
N TRP A 598 7.52 1.75 2.29
CA TRP A 598 8.61 0.81 2.21
C TRP A 598 9.87 1.49 1.72
N ASP A 599 10.99 1.22 2.36
CA ASP A 599 12.27 1.34 1.68
C ASP A 599 12.34 0.28 0.58
N PRO A 600 12.68 0.61 -0.69
CA PRO A 600 12.76 -0.38 -1.76
C PRO A 600 13.65 -1.57 -1.44
N ALA A 601 14.72 -1.37 -0.64
CA ALA A 601 15.62 -2.45 -0.25
C ALA A 601 14.99 -3.44 0.75
N PHE A 602 13.93 -3.04 1.46
CA PHE A 602 13.20 -3.84 2.45
C PHE A 602 11.75 -4.14 2.03
N PHE A 603 11.38 -3.80 0.79
CA PHE A 603 10.04 -4.02 0.27
C PHE A 603 9.63 -5.48 0.40
N GLY A 604 8.43 -5.70 0.93
CA GLY A 604 7.88 -7.03 1.16
C GLY A 604 8.45 -7.76 2.38
N VAL A 605 9.31 -7.14 3.20
CA VAL A 605 9.91 -7.76 4.39
C VAL A 605 9.60 -6.99 5.66
N LYS A 606 10.07 -5.74 5.74
CA LYS A 606 9.97 -4.87 6.92
C LYS A 606 9.63 -3.46 6.43
N PRO A 607 8.43 -2.94 6.73
CA PRO A 607 8.05 -1.60 6.32
C PRO A 607 8.90 -0.54 7.02
N ASP A 608 8.95 0.66 6.45
CA ASP A 608 9.53 1.84 7.09
C ASP A 608 8.54 2.42 8.11
N LEU A 609 7.26 2.50 7.72
CA LEU A 609 6.14 2.83 8.59
C LEU A 609 4.81 2.30 8.06
N VAL A 610 3.85 2.14 8.97
CA VAL A 610 2.46 1.74 8.71
C VAL A 610 1.52 2.83 9.22
N ILE A 611 0.65 3.28 8.33
CA ILE A 611 -0.37 4.31 8.57
C ILE A 611 -1.71 3.61 8.72
N LYS A 612 -2.47 3.98 9.75
CA LYS A 612 -3.84 3.53 9.99
C LYS A 612 -4.74 4.75 10.08
N GLY A 613 -5.78 4.82 9.24
CA GLY A 613 -6.69 5.96 9.20
C GLY A 613 -5.96 7.30 9.16
N GLY A 614 -4.93 7.41 8.32
CA GLY A 614 -4.17 8.65 8.12
C GLY A 614 -3.14 8.99 9.21
N THR A 615 -3.00 8.18 10.26
CA THR A 615 -2.05 8.40 11.37
C THR A 615 -1.06 7.24 11.48
N ILE A 616 0.21 7.52 11.79
CA ILE A 616 1.24 6.47 11.92
C ILE A 616 0.96 5.58 13.13
N ALA A 617 0.80 4.28 12.90
CA ALA A 617 0.54 3.24 13.91
C ALA A 617 1.78 2.43 14.27
N ASN A 618 2.71 2.27 13.34
CA ASN A 618 3.96 1.55 13.56
C ASN A 618 5.07 2.14 12.68
N SER A 619 6.30 2.24 13.17
CA SER A 619 7.42 2.74 12.36
C SER A 619 8.77 2.25 12.87
N VAL A 620 9.77 2.27 11.99
CA VAL A 620 11.17 2.04 12.36
C VAL A 620 11.64 3.19 13.25
N MET A 621 12.01 2.85 14.49
CA MET A 621 12.45 3.82 15.49
C MET A 621 13.67 3.31 16.25
N GLY A 622 14.67 4.18 16.33
CA GLY A 622 15.90 4.00 17.08
C GLY A 622 15.74 4.12 18.60
N ASP A 623 16.85 4.47 19.27
CA ASP A 623 16.86 4.79 20.70
C ASP A 623 15.93 5.99 21.01
N PRO A 624 14.92 5.84 21.88
CA PRO A 624 14.05 6.96 22.30
C PRO A 624 14.80 8.07 23.06
N ASN A 625 16.00 7.80 23.56
CA ASN A 625 16.89 8.81 24.17
C ASN A 625 17.93 9.38 23.18
N GLY A 626 17.91 8.97 21.92
CA GLY A 626 18.78 9.50 20.87
C GLY A 626 18.52 10.98 20.57
N SER A 627 19.54 11.71 20.12
CA SER A 627 19.39 13.11 19.69
C SER A 627 18.58 13.27 18.39
N ILE A 628 18.39 12.17 17.67
CA ILE A 628 17.62 12.00 16.43
C ILE A 628 17.05 10.57 16.42
N PRO A 629 16.06 10.23 15.57
CA PRO A 629 15.34 8.94 15.66
C PRO A 629 16.05 7.73 15.00
N THR A 630 17.18 7.92 14.33
CA THR A 630 17.90 6.88 13.56
C THR A 630 19.03 6.10 14.28
N PRO A 631 19.60 6.53 15.42
CA PRO A 631 20.59 5.75 16.15
C PRO A 631 20.03 4.39 16.61
N GLN A 632 20.90 3.38 16.63
CA GLN A 632 20.54 2.02 17.04
C GLN A 632 20.14 1.96 18.53
N PRO A 633 19.30 0.98 18.94
CA PRO A 633 18.71 -0.09 18.13
C PRO A 633 17.45 0.37 17.38
N GLN A 634 17.47 0.22 16.06
CA GLN A 634 16.31 0.45 15.19
C GLN A 634 15.43 -0.79 15.16
N THR A 635 14.19 -0.65 15.65
CA THR A 635 13.17 -1.70 15.62
C THR A 635 11.85 -1.10 15.15
N LEU A 636 10.94 -1.93 14.66
CA LEU A 636 9.55 -1.51 14.45
C LEU A 636 8.87 -1.30 15.81
N ARG A 637 8.34 -0.11 16.04
CA ARG A 637 7.71 0.28 17.31
C ARG A 637 6.33 0.87 17.05
N MET A 638 5.41 0.62 17.98
CA MET A 638 4.10 1.27 17.95
C MET A 638 4.24 2.78 18.07
N ALA A 639 3.45 3.49 17.27
CA ALA A 639 3.40 4.95 17.20
C ALA A 639 2.04 5.46 17.69
N TRP A 640 1.80 6.77 17.62
CA TRP A 640 0.69 7.43 18.31
C TRP A 640 -0.71 6.93 17.90
N ALA A 641 -0.92 6.44 16.68
CA ALA A 641 -2.20 5.86 16.29
C ALA A 641 -2.55 4.56 17.04
N ALA A 642 -1.57 3.94 17.71
CA ALA A 642 -1.73 2.71 18.46
C ALA A 642 -2.11 2.90 19.94
N TYR A 643 -2.33 4.15 20.38
CA TYR A 643 -2.52 4.46 21.80
C TYR A 643 -3.78 5.27 22.07
N GLY A 644 -4.35 5.03 23.26
CA GLY A 644 -5.51 5.75 23.77
C GLY A 644 -6.69 5.70 22.80
N ARG A 645 -7.42 6.80 22.71
CA ARG A 645 -8.60 6.92 21.85
C ARG A 645 -8.26 7.11 20.36
N SER A 646 -6.98 7.27 20.01
CA SER A 646 -6.58 7.39 18.60
C SER A 646 -6.94 6.12 17.83
N VAL A 647 -6.87 4.96 18.49
CA VAL A 647 -7.24 3.65 17.95
C VAL A 647 -8.71 3.63 17.49
N GLU A 648 -9.60 4.34 18.19
CA GLU A 648 -11.03 4.44 17.86
C GLU A 648 -11.21 5.07 16.47
N SER A 649 -10.53 6.18 16.21
CA SER A 649 -10.63 6.93 14.95
C SER A 649 -9.79 6.34 13.81
N SER A 650 -8.72 5.61 14.11
CA SER A 650 -7.75 5.12 13.11
C SER A 650 -8.00 3.69 12.64
N SER A 651 -9.05 3.03 13.15
CA SER A 651 -9.34 1.63 12.84
C SER A 651 -10.84 1.41 12.59
N ILE A 652 -11.15 0.30 11.93
CA ILE A 652 -12.50 -0.11 11.58
C ILE A 652 -12.86 -1.44 12.25
N THR A 653 -14.06 -1.54 12.83
CA THR A 653 -14.68 -2.82 13.16
C THR A 653 -15.75 -3.10 12.12
N PHE A 654 -15.53 -4.13 11.31
CA PHE A 654 -16.50 -4.61 10.34
C PHE A 654 -17.54 -5.50 11.04
N LEU A 655 -18.80 -5.30 10.71
CA LEU A 655 -19.94 -6.08 11.22
C LEU A 655 -20.87 -6.46 10.06
N SER A 656 -21.74 -7.45 10.27
CA SER A 656 -22.87 -7.64 9.37
C SER A 656 -23.80 -6.43 9.43
N LYS A 657 -24.53 -6.20 8.33
CA LYS A 657 -25.59 -5.19 8.31
C LYS A 657 -26.63 -5.45 9.40
N ALA A 658 -27.03 -6.71 9.60
CA ALA A 658 -28.00 -7.09 10.62
C ALA A 658 -27.55 -6.77 12.05
N ALA A 659 -26.26 -6.96 12.37
CA ALA A 659 -25.74 -6.60 13.69
C ALA A 659 -25.78 -5.09 13.97
N ILE A 660 -25.48 -4.28 12.94
CA ILE A 660 -25.57 -2.82 13.05
C ILE A 660 -27.03 -2.40 13.27
N GLU A 661 -27.95 -2.93 12.47
CA GLU A 661 -29.39 -2.65 12.59
C GLU A 661 -29.98 -3.14 13.94
N ALA A 662 -29.42 -4.22 14.50
CA ALA A 662 -29.77 -4.73 15.83
C ALA A 662 -29.17 -3.92 17.01
N GLY A 663 -28.41 -2.86 16.72
CA GLY A 663 -27.81 -1.99 17.74
C GLY A 663 -26.66 -2.64 18.52
N VAL A 664 -25.93 -3.58 17.91
CA VAL A 664 -24.74 -4.20 18.52
C VAL A 664 -23.69 -3.16 18.93
N PRO A 665 -23.33 -2.17 18.09
CA PRO A 665 -22.34 -1.15 18.47
C PRO A 665 -22.71 -0.39 19.74
N GLU A 666 -23.96 0.02 19.88
CA GLU A 666 -24.46 0.76 21.05
C GLU A 666 -24.50 -0.14 22.29
N ARG A 667 -24.98 -1.38 22.13
CA ARG A 667 -25.10 -2.36 23.22
C ARG A 667 -23.74 -2.73 23.81
N LEU A 668 -22.72 -2.87 22.97
CA LEU A 668 -21.35 -3.18 23.39
C LEU A 668 -20.49 -1.92 23.60
N ALA A 669 -21.07 -0.74 23.40
CA ALA A 669 -20.41 0.56 23.50
C ALA A 669 -19.15 0.70 22.63
N LEU A 670 -19.12 0.05 21.45
CA LEU A 670 -18.00 0.12 20.51
C LEU A 670 -17.75 1.57 20.07
N LYS A 671 -16.48 1.95 19.95
CA LYS A 671 -15.99 3.30 19.67
C LYS A 671 -15.22 3.40 18.36
N LYS A 672 -14.70 2.28 17.85
CA LYS A 672 -14.10 2.25 16.51
C LYS A 672 -15.08 2.65 15.42
N ASN A 673 -14.55 3.04 14.26
CA ASN A 673 -15.38 3.24 13.08
C ASN A 673 -16.10 1.92 12.74
N ILE A 674 -17.43 1.95 12.70
CA ILE A 674 -18.22 0.79 12.31
C ILE A 674 -18.53 0.85 10.82
N ARG A 675 -18.32 -0.28 10.12
CA ARG A 675 -18.68 -0.45 8.72
C ARG A 675 -19.39 -1.80 8.53
N ALA A 676 -20.44 -1.79 7.71
CA ALA A 676 -21.12 -3.02 7.32
C ALA A 676 -20.32 -3.70 6.21
N VAL A 677 -20.24 -5.03 6.24
CA VAL A 677 -19.89 -5.80 5.04
C VAL A 677 -21.08 -5.87 4.09
N GLY A 678 -20.84 -6.02 2.79
CA GLY A 678 -21.91 -6.25 1.81
C GLY A 678 -21.43 -6.37 0.36
N GLY A 679 -22.37 -6.68 -0.54
CA GLY A 679 -22.11 -6.88 -1.96
C GLY A 679 -21.43 -8.21 -2.28
N ILE A 680 -21.65 -9.24 -1.47
CA ILE A 680 -20.86 -10.48 -1.50
C ILE A 680 -21.54 -11.56 -2.35
N ARG A 681 -22.86 -11.71 -2.22
CA ARG A 681 -23.57 -12.90 -2.75
C ARG A 681 -23.73 -12.92 -4.26
N SER A 682 -23.41 -11.82 -4.95
CA SER A 682 -23.36 -11.73 -6.40
C SER A 682 -21.97 -11.92 -7.00
N LEU A 683 -20.93 -12.03 -6.16
CA LEU A 683 -19.56 -12.12 -6.64
C LEU A 683 -19.32 -13.37 -7.48
N ARG A 684 -18.36 -13.26 -8.38
CA ARG A 684 -17.79 -14.32 -9.18
C ARG A 684 -16.27 -14.19 -9.12
N LYS A 685 -15.59 -15.28 -9.49
CA LYS A 685 -14.14 -15.29 -9.56
C LYS A 685 -13.59 -14.21 -10.49
N ALA A 686 -14.30 -13.94 -11.58
CA ALA A 686 -13.99 -12.87 -12.54
C ALA A 686 -13.99 -11.46 -11.92
N ASP A 687 -14.64 -11.26 -10.76
CA ASP A 687 -14.65 -9.97 -10.05
C ASP A 687 -13.37 -9.74 -9.25
N LEU A 688 -12.43 -10.70 -9.20
CA LEU A 688 -11.15 -10.58 -8.49
C LEU A 688 -10.04 -10.11 -9.47
N PRO A 689 -9.62 -8.83 -9.42
CA PRO A 689 -8.65 -8.28 -10.36
C PRO A 689 -7.41 -9.14 -10.57
N PHE A 690 -7.05 -9.34 -11.84
CA PHE A 690 -5.91 -10.12 -12.33
C PHE A 690 -5.91 -11.61 -11.96
N ASN A 691 -6.87 -12.09 -11.19
CA ASN A 691 -6.88 -13.43 -10.61
C ASN A 691 -8.27 -14.10 -10.72
N GLY A 692 -8.92 -13.92 -11.87
CA GLY A 692 -10.26 -14.42 -12.13
C GLY A 692 -10.33 -15.63 -13.07
N GLU A 693 -9.20 -16.25 -13.40
CA GLU A 693 -9.14 -17.32 -14.43
C GLU A 693 -9.85 -18.60 -13.95
N THR A 694 -10.68 -19.21 -14.79
CA THR A 694 -11.44 -20.44 -14.47
C THR A 694 -11.13 -21.56 -15.48
N PRO A 695 -9.89 -22.06 -15.53
CA PRO A 695 -9.54 -23.16 -16.43
C PRO A 695 -10.12 -24.48 -15.95
N HIS A 696 -10.11 -25.50 -16.82
CA HIS A 696 -10.42 -26.86 -16.41
C HIS A 696 -9.24 -27.45 -15.64
N LEU A 697 -9.50 -27.89 -14.39
CA LEU A 697 -8.50 -28.46 -13.50
C LEU A 697 -8.79 -29.96 -13.31
N GLU A 698 -7.79 -30.79 -13.54
CA GLU A 698 -7.85 -32.23 -13.29
C GLU A 698 -6.73 -32.62 -12.32
N VAL A 699 -7.03 -33.55 -11.43
CA VAL A 699 -6.06 -34.13 -10.50
C VAL A 699 -6.12 -35.64 -10.69
N ASP A 700 -4.98 -36.26 -11.00
CA ASP A 700 -4.91 -37.71 -11.08
C ASP A 700 -5.01 -38.33 -9.68
N PRO A 701 -5.94 -39.25 -9.41
CA PRO A 701 -6.20 -39.75 -8.06
C PRO A 701 -5.12 -40.70 -7.52
N GLU A 702 -4.21 -41.19 -8.37
CA GLU A 702 -3.14 -42.10 -7.97
C GLU A 702 -1.77 -41.40 -7.89
N THR A 703 -1.52 -40.48 -8.82
CA THR A 703 -0.23 -39.78 -8.96
C THR A 703 -0.25 -38.35 -8.46
N TYR A 704 -1.44 -37.79 -8.20
CA TYR A 704 -1.66 -36.40 -7.77
C TYR A 704 -1.19 -35.33 -8.77
N GLU A 705 -0.85 -35.74 -10.01
CA GLU A 705 -0.54 -34.81 -11.09
C GLU A 705 -1.72 -33.86 -11.32
N VAL A 706 -1.44 -32.56 -11.26
CA VAL A 706 -2.43 -31.52 -11.55
C VAL A 706 -2.26 -31.05 -12.99
N ARG A 707 -3.36 -31.02 -13.74
CA ARG A 707 -3.41 -30.52 -15.12
C ARG A 707 -4.33 -29.31 -15.24
N VAL A 708 -3.88 -28.32 -15.98
CA VAL A 708 -4.62 -27.10 -16.35
C VAL A 708 -4.87 -27.18 -17.85
N ASP A 709 -6.14 -27.31 -18.25
CA ASP A 709 -6.54 -27.48 -19.66
C ASP A 709 -5.75 -28.60 -20.38
N GLY A 710 -5.45 -29.69 -19.65
CA GLY A 710 -4.69 -30.86 -20.12
C GLY A 710 -3.16 -30.75 -19.99
N GLU A 711 -2.62 -29.57 -19.72
CA GLU A 711 -1.17 -29.36 -19.52
C GLU A 711 -0.77 -29.55 -18.06
N LEU A 712 0.35 -30.25 -17.82
CA LEU A 712 0.85 -30.49 -16.46
C LEU A 712 1.26 -29.16 -15.80
N ALA A 713 0.63 -28.84 -14.66
CA ALA A 713 0.99 -27.70 -13.83
C ALA A 713 1.97 -28.14 -12.75
N THR A 714 3.26 -27.94 -13.00
CA THR A 714 4.33 -28.31 -12.06
C THR A 714 5.49 -27.31 -12.11
N CYS A 715 6.32 -27.34 -11.07
CA CYS A 715 7.54 -26.57 -10.97
C CYS A 715 8.51 -27.22 -9.96
N ASP A 716 9.81 -26.96 -10.12
CA ASP A 716 10.81 -27.50 -9.21
C ASP A 716 10.83 -26.75 -7.86
N PRO A 717 11.12 -27.43 -6.74
CA PRO A 717 11.35 -26.75 -5.47
C PRO A 717 12.64 -25.93 -5.53
N VAL A 718 12.66 -24.77 -4.87
CA VAL A 718 13.89 -23.95 -4.73
C VAL A 718 14.60 -24.19 -3.41
N GLU A 719 15.93 -23.99 -3.40
CA GLU A 719 16.77 -24.14 -2.22
C GLU A 719 16.89 -22.85 -1.39
N ILE A 720 16.80 -21.69 -2.06
CA ILE A 720 17.01 -20.37 -1.46
C ILE A 720 15.90 -19.44 -1.93
N LEU A 721 15.38 -18.64 -1.02
CA LEU A 721 14.42 -17.57 -1.33
C LEU A 721 15.05 -16.19 -1.09
N PRO A 722 14.65 -15.16 -1.87
CA PRO A 722 14.87 -13.78 -1.47
C PRO A 722 14.03 -13.46 -0.22
N LEU A 723 14.18 -12.26 0.31
CA LEU A 723 13.39 -11.74 1.43
C LEU A 723 13.51 -12.58 2.70
N ALA A 724 14.63 -13.30 2.87
CA ALA A 724 14.85 -14.25 3.96
C ALA A 724 16.17 -13.96 4.71
N GLN A 725 17.20 -14.78 4.50
CA GLN A 725 18.46 -14.80 5.26
C GLN A 725 19.18 -13.44 5.34
N ARG A 726 18.96 -12.54 4.38
CA ARG A 726 19.55 -11.20 4.37
C ARG A 726 18.97 -10.27 5.44
N TYR A 727 17.71 -10.47 5.83
CA TYR A 727 16.92 -9.48 6.57
C TYR A 727 16.58 -9.88 7.99
N PHE A 728 16.49 -11.18 8.26
CA PHE A 728 16.06 -11.70 9.56
C PHE A 728 17.26 -12.13 10.39
N LEU A 729 17.22 -11.79 11.67
CA LEU A 729 18.25 -12.21 12.64
C LEU A 729 18.08 -13.69 13.00
N PHE A 730 16.86 -14.21 12.90
CA PHE A 730 16.44 -15.58 13.18
C PHE A 730 15.45 -16.05 12.12
#